data_AF-A0A067R452-F1
#
_entry.id   AF-A0A067R452-F1
#
_cell.length_a   1.000
_cell.length_b   1.000
_cell.length_c   1.000
_cell.angle_alpha   90.00
_cell.angle_beta   90.00
_cell.angle_gamma   90.00
#
_symmetry.space_group_name_H-M   'P 1'
#
loop_
_entity.id
_entity.type
_entity.pdbx_description
1 polymer ?
#
loop_
_entity_poly.entity_id
_entity_poly.type
_entity_poly.pdbx_seq_one_letter_code
_entity_poly.pdbx_strand_id
1 'polypeptide(L)'
;MTRLHQLRRGAPAAQTEPAEEKIIVLLHDCGLFLRQAGLWEQLWLLLRMYLELNLSQPDSNYFKISSTLSEQIVTESEEHILASELPLSELWLRVEQLREGVHWLPWTSDEDCEDPQRLIFSDDISDLLHPITTASLVPRLTAVVLMLLKVPLLPCRDTALRVINRHQKSWSMDAIEMLLPSFFPMGTVELECVGLFKDVFQLTVGPQYIDQRLGQEHYLEFVLKVFQLCCNCLTEPSRTAFYVWWLRFERLLLVLDRLKICKLQQSRKKKLKTLLKEFLKQDQNRNNFLFYREYALIEWELGNRDGSCNILTTAIRAQPSALPVVSVLNEQEKSGLCSLYRTLCELYLSRARLTPEDATMYKQRAISILIALGLGKSLLKTEISAEQQALALDKFYHIGTELLQDASAKAAASVTGHLLPDFYVDWISCHAWLLFLTQSTWAGGAVIEDVLAKIPPTSSSTFAVTVMSCRRESLFESYVNMLHHHCSEAPGTYSVLREVLQRAIKEFPNNIYLLTSAAKLLSGVNGLGSPWWKVTQYFIKTDSVIAHLFLVLLARERHYQRENLGLQAHNYLYTGGPIVPDKSAKNRLEALFTLLKTERLTKRCPLVWRLYLRFLYDHGTVGTWRTAFYRAVEECPWIKALYIDAAKLIPEELTQIQDLIIEKELRLHVTPEELDILRGE
;
A
#
# COMPACT_ATOMS: atom_id res chain seq x y z
N MET A 1 4.67 -2.57 30.11
CA MET A 1 4.22 -3.97 30.23
C MET A 1 3.69 -4.35 31.61
N THR A 2 4.42 -4.10 32.70
CA THR A 2 4.03 -4.50 34.07
C THR A 2 2.62 -4.05 34.50
N ARG A 3 2.19 -2.85 34.11
CA ARG A 3 0.82 -2.35 34.36
C ARG A 3 -0.27 -3.10 33.59
N LEU A 4 0.01 -3.57 32.36
CA LEU A 4 -0.92 -4.38 31.56
C LEU A 4 -1.08 -5.78 32.14
N HIS A 5 0.01 -6.38 32.64
CA HIS A 5 -0.04 -7.64 33.38
C HIS A 5 -0.91 -7.57 34.63
N GLN A 6 -0.77 -6.48 35.41
CA GLN A 6 -1.60 -6.24 36.59
C GLN A 6 -3.08 -6.04 36.21
N LEU A 7 -3.36 -5.37 35.09
CA LEU A 7 -4.71 -5.17 34.58
C LEU A 7 -5.38 -6.46 34.09
N ARG A 8 -4.61 -7.49 33.67
CA ARG A 8 -5.18 -8.75 33.15
C ARG A 8 -5.48 -9.78 34.25
N ARG A 9 -4.70 -9.80 35.34
CA ARG A 9 -4.90 -10.75 36.45
C ARG A 9 -6.23 -10.46 37.17
N GLY A 10 -7.24 -11.29 36.93
CA GLY A 10 -8.55 -11.20 37.59
C GLY A 10 -9.52 -10.21 36.94
N ALA A 11 -9.23 -9.69 35.75
CA ALA A 11 -10.14 -8.80 35.05
C ALA A 11 -11.37 -9.54 34.50
N PRO A 12 -12.58 -8.97 34.61
CA PRO A 12 -13.78 -9.53 34.00
C PRO A 12 -13.65 -9.54 32.47
N ALA A 13 -14.33 -10.47 31.79
CA ALA A 13 -14.27 -10.65 30.34
C ALA A 13 -14.49 -9.35 29.53
N ALA A 14 -15.27 -8.41 30.06
CA ALA A 14 -15.53 -7.10 29.47
C ALA A 14 -14.29 -6.18 29.36
N GLN A 15 -13.20 -6.45 30.11
CA GLN A 15 -11.96 -5.67 30.06
C GLN A 15 -10.84 -6.37 29.26
N THR A 16 -11.05 -7.61 28.83
CA THR A 16 -10.06 -8.42 28.10
C THR A 16 -9.78 -7.86 26.71
N GLU A 17 -10.81 -7.63 25.90
CA GLU A 17 -10.65 -7.14 24.52
C GLU A 17 -9.97 -5.75 24.47
N PRO A 18 -10.37 -4.73 25.27
CA PRO A 18 -9.66 -3.45 25.31
C PRO A 18 -8.20 -3.54 25.76
N ALA A 19 -7.85 -4.51 26.62
CA ALA A 19 -6.48 -4.74 27.03
C ALA A 19 -5.65 -5.39 25.90
N GLU A 20 -6.21 -6.38 25.21
CA GLU A 20 -5.58 -7.05 24.06
C GLU A 20 -5.43 -6.11 22.85
N GLU A 21 -6.35 -5.19 22.64
CA GLU A 21 -6.18 -4.11 21.66
C GLU A 21 -4.94 -3.25 21.95
N LYS A 22 -4.67 -2.94 23.23
CA LYS A 22 -3.47 -2.20 23.64
C LYS A 22 -2.21 -3.04 23.46
N ILE A 23 -2.28 -4.36 23.65
CA ILE A 23 -1.17 -5.28 23.39
C ILE A 23 -0.80 -5.25 21.91
N ILE A 24 -1.78 -5.30 21.00
CA ILE A 24 -1.52 -5.23 19.55
C ILE A 24 -0.91 -3.87 19.16
N VAL A 25 -1.36 -2.78 19.76
CA VAL A 25 -0.74 -1.45 19.55
C VAL A 25 0.70 -1.44 20.03
N LEU A 26 0.98 -2.03 21.18
CA LEU A 26 2.35 -2.11 21.69
C LEU A 26 3.23 -3.01 20.82
N LEU A 27 2.73 -4.15 20.35
CA LEU A 27 3.43 -5.00 19.38
C LEU A 27 3.77 -4.21 18.11
N HIS A 28 2.82 -3.43 17.58
CA HIS A 28 3.08 -2.55 16.44
C HIS A 28 4.21 -1.57 16.75
N ASP A 29 4.16 -0.86 17.88
CA ASP A 29 5.13 0.18 18.22
C ASP A 29 6.52 -0.39 18.52
N CYS A 30 6.61 -1.49 19.27
CA CYS A 30 7.86 -2.21 19.52
C CYS A 30 8.43 -2.82 18.22
N GLY A 31 7.59 -3.45 17.40
CA GLY A 31 8.03 -4.03 16.14
C GLY A 31 8.50 -2.96 15.16
N LEU A 32 7.84 -1.80 15.13
CA LEU A 32 8.26 -0.65 14.33
C LEU A 32 9.59 -0.10 14.83
N PHE A 33 9.79 -0.01 16.14
CA PHE A 33 11.08 0.39 16.72
C PHE A 33 12.21 -0.56 16.30
N LEU A 34 12.02 -1.88 16.46
CA LEU A 34 13.02 -2.88 16.08
C LEU A 34 13.36 -2.78 14.59
N ARG A 35 12.33 -2.61 13.74
CA ARG A 35 12.49 -2.35 12.30
C ARG A 35 13.33 -1.10 12.04
N GLN A 36 13.01 0.01 12.68
CA GLN A 36 13.66 1.31 12.47
C GLN A 36 15.10 1.34 12.97
N ALA A 37 15.39 0.61 14.04
CA ALA A 37 16.72 0.42 14.60
C ALA A 37 17.57 -0.58 13.79
N GLY A 38 16.96 -1.32 12.86
CA GLY A 38 17.63 -2.34 12.04
C GLY A 38 17.77 -3.70 12.72
N LEU A 39 17.12 -3.92 13.87
CA LEU A 39 17.15 -5.16 14.66
C LEU A 39 16.16 -6.20 14.09
N TRP A 40 16.36 -6.60 12.84
CA TRP A 40 15.42 -7.42 12.09
C TRP A 40 15.31 -8.85 12.60
N GLU A 41 16.42 -9.40 13.07
CA GLU A 41 16.49 -10.73 13.64
C GLU A 41 15.63 -10.80 14.91
N GLN A 42 15.68 -9.76 15.76
CA GLN A 42 14.85 -9.64 16.98
C GLN A 42 13.38 -9.40 16.61
N LEU A 43 13.13 -8.53 15.62
CA LEU A 43 11.80 -8.29 15.09
C LEU A 43 11.17 -9.60 14.62
N TRP A 44 11.87 -10.39 13.81
CA TRP A 44 11.32 -11.63 13.31
C TRP A 44 11.05 -12.62 14.43
N LEU A 45 11.96 -12.79 15.40
CA LEU A 45 11.70 -13.68 16.53
C LEU A 45 10.45 -13.26 17.31
N LEU A 46 10.28 -11.95 17.56
CA LEU A 46 9.08 -11.39 18.21
C LEU A 46 7.81 -11.70 17.43
N LEU A 47 7.81 -11.41 16.13
CA LEU A 47 6.65 -11.67 15.27
C LEU A 47 6.34 -13.16 15.18
N ARG A 48 7.36 -13.99 15.01
CA ARG A 48 7.24 -15.46 14.96
C ARG A 48 6.60 -15.99 16.23
N MET A 49 7.09 -15.59 17.40
CA MET A 49 6.52 -16.05 18.67
C MET A 49 5.07 -15.58 18.87
N TYR A 50 4.73 -14.36 18.45
CA TYR A 50 3.33 -13.92 18.43
C TYR A 50 2.47 -14.75 17.47
N LEU A 51 2.97 -15.10 16.29
CA LEU A 51 2.25 -15.96 15.35
C LEU A 51 2.08 -17.38 15.91
N GLU A 52 3.14 -17.98 16.44
CA GLU A 52 3.10 -19.33 17.01
C GLU A 52 2.13 -19.41 18.20
N LEU A 53 2.19 -18.43 19.10
CA LEU A 53 1.35 -18.37 20.29
C LEU A 53 -0.15 -18.20 19.99
N ASN A 54 -0.51 -17.53 18.88
CA ASN A 54 -1.89 -17.10 18.62
C ASN A 54 -2.57 -17.77 17.41
N LEU A 55 -1.80 -18.26 16.44
CA LEU A 55 -2.33 -18.82 15.19
C LEU A 55 -2.02 -20.31 15.03
N SER A 56 -0.98 -20.83 15.68
CA SER A 56 -0.50 -22.19 15.49
C SER A 56 -0.88 -23.11 16.65
N GLN A 57 -0.80 -24.43 16.45
CA GLN A 57 -0.93 -25.36 17.56
C GLN A 57 0.30 -25.23 18.49
N PRO A 58 0.12 -25.43 19.82
CA PRO A 58 1.24 -25.46 20.75
C PRO A 58 2.33 -26.42 20.26
N ASP A 59 3.60 -26.04 20.43
CA ASP A 59 4.79 -26.79 20.02
C ASP A 59 4.94 -27.04 18.51
N SER A 60 4.13 -26.40 17.66
CA SER A 60 4.30 -26.48 16.22
C SER A 60 5.44 -25.57 15.75
N ASN A 61 6.44 -26.13 15.06
CA ASN A 61 7.48 -25.36 14.35
C ASN A 61 6.93 -24.70 13.06
N TYR A 62 5.66 -24.30 13.05
CA TYR A 62 4.94 -23.95 11.83
C TYR A 62 5.46 -22.67 11.17
N PHE A 63 5.93 -21.70 11.97
CA PHE A 63 6.53 -20.45 11.51
C PHE A 63 8.06 -20.46 11.61
N LYS A 64 8.69 -21.62 11.82
CA LYS A 64 10.16 -21.76 11.75
C LYS A 64 10.60 -21.71 10.29
N ILE A 65 11.05 -20.55 9.84
CA ILE A 65 11.55 -20.31 8.48
C ILE A 65 13.06 -20.06 8.54
N SER A 66 13.82 -20.78 7.72
CA SER A 66 15.26 -20.58 7.53
C SER A 66 15.55 -19.71 6.31
N SER A 67 16.72 -19.07 6.29
CA SER A 67 17.21 -18.40 5.07
C SER A 67 17.35 -19.41 3.94
N THR A 68 16.99 -19.00 2.73
CA THR A 68 17.25 -19.77 1.51
C THR A 68 18.58 -19.39 0.85
N LEU A 69 19.26 -18.35 1.34
CA LEU A 69 20.53 -17.86 0.83
C LEU A 69 21.70 -18.59 1.49
N SER A 70 22.66 -19.07 0.70
CA SER A 70 23.90 -19.66 1.20
C SER A 70 24.84 -18.60 1.74
N GLU A 71 25.38 -18.80 2.95
CA GLU A 71 26.38 -17.91 3.55
C GLU A 71 27.65 -17.80 2.68
N GLN A 72 28.02 -18.85 1.95
CA GLN A 72 29.16 -18.79 1.00
C GLN A 72 28.98 -17.70 -0.07
N ILE A 73 27.76 -17.50 -0.58
CA ILE A 73 27.47 -16.46 -1.58
C ILE A 73 27.57 -15.07 -0.96
N VAL A 74 27.22 -14.94 0.33
CA VAL A 74 27.36 -13.70 1.09
C VAL A 74 28.83 -13.38 1.25
N THR A 75 29.65 -14.34 1.71
CA THR A 75 31.10 -14.18 1.87
C THR A 75 31.78 -13.82 0.55
N GLU A 76 31.49 -14.51 -0.55
CA GLU A 76 32.05 -14.18 -1.88
C GLU A 76 31.69 -12.76 -2.33
N SER A 77 30.47 -12.32 -2.04
CA SER A 77 30.02 -10.96 -2.36
C SER A 77 30.71 -9.91 -1.49
N GLU A 78 30.95 -10.22 -0.22
CA GLU A 78 31.67 -9.37 0.72
C GLU A 78 33.15 -9.23 0.33
N GLU A 79 33.83 -10.34 0.04
CA GLU A 79 35.21 -10.34 -0.47
C GLU A 79 35.34 -9.51 -1.76
N HIS A 80 34.36 -9.59 -2.67
CA HIS A 80 34.36 -8.76 -3.88
C HIS A 80 34.23 -7.27 -3.58
N ILE A 81 33.45 -6.88 -2.56
CA ILE A 81 33.36 -5.49 -2.11
C ILE A 81 34.70 -5.07 -1.51
N LEU A 82 35.28 -5.86 -0.62
CA LEU A 82 36.54 -5.55 0.08
C LEU A 82 37.73 -5.44 -0.89
N ALA A 83 37.73 -6.24 -1.95
CA ALA A 83 38.72 -6.17 -3.03
C ALA A 83 38.55 -4.93 -3.93
N SER A 84 37.46 -4.17 -3.80
CA SER A 84 37.31 -2.91 -4.54
C SER A 84 38.23 -1.84 -3.96
N GLU A 85 38.96 -1.11 -4.81
CA GLU A 85 39.87 -0.03 -4.41
C GLU A 85 39.12 1.25 -3.96
N LEU A 86 37.96 1.09 -3.32
CA LEU A 86 37.10 2.19 -2.87
C LEU A 86 37.60 2.77 -1.54
N PRO A 87 37.25 4.04 -1.25
CA PRO A 87 37.49 4.62 0.06
C PRO A 87 36.83 3.80 1.18
N LEU A 88 37.44 3.80 2.37
CA LEU A 88 36.97 3.05 3.54
C LEU A 88 35.48 3.30 3.85
N SER A 89 35.03 4.55 3.71
CA SER A 89 33.64 4.91 3.96
C SER A 89 32.64 4.25 3.00
N GLU A 90 33.03 4.08 1.74
CA GLU A 90 32.21 3.41 0.73
C GLU A 90 32.28 1.89 0.88
N LEU A 91 33.43 1.33 1.26
CA LEU A 91 33.58 -0.09 1.61
C LEU A 91 32.65 -0.44 2.77
N TRP A 92 32.75 0.29 3.89
CA TRP A 92 31.89 0.11 5.06
C TRP A 92 30.42 0.15 4.67
N LEU A 93 30.02 1.19 3.93
CA LEU A 93 28.62 1.38 3.54
C LEU A 93 28.08 0.20 2.71
N ARG A 94 28.90 -0.36 1.82
CA ARG A 94 28.49 -1.48 0.97
C ARG A 94 28.41 -2.80 1.73
N VAL A 95 29.36 -3.09 2.62
CA VAL A 95 29.29 -4.29 3.46
C VAL A 95 28.13 -4.19 4.45
N GLU A 96 27.95 -3.02 5.08
CA GLU A 96 26.81 -2.75 5.97
C GLU A 96 25.46 -2.96 5.26
N GLN A 97 25.32 -2.47 4.02
CA GLN A 97 24.11 -2.67 3.21
C GLN A 97 23.94 -4.11 2.70
N LEU A 98 25.04 -4.83 2.43
CA LEU A 98 25.01 -6.23 2.06
C LEU A 98 24.45 -7.05 3.22
N ARG A 99 25.07 -6.93 4.40
CA ARG A 99 24.67 -7.66 5.61
C ARG A 99 23.26 -7.27 6.07
N GLU A 100 22.89 -5.98 6.07
CA GLU A 100 21.50 -5.54 6.33
C GLU A 100 20.50 -6.17 5.34
N GLY A 101 20.94 -6.38 4.10
CA GLY A 101 20.16 -6.97 3.04
C GLY A 101 19.93 -8.48 3.21
N VAL A 102 20.79 -9.20 3.94
CA VAL A 102 20.80 -10.68 4.03
C VAL A 102 20.58 -11.26 5.44
N HIS A 103 20.94 -10.52 6.49
CA HIS A 103 20.88 -10.98 7.88
C HIS A 103 19.63 -10.46 8.59
N TRP A 104 18.44 -10.90 8.16
CA TRP A 104 17.16 -10.51 8.78
C TRP A 104 16.51 -11.62 9.62
N LEU A 105 17.14 -12.79 9.70
CA LEU A 105 16.71 -13.93 10.53
C LEU A 105 17.75 -14.22 11.60
N PRO A 106 17.34 -14.66 12.82
CA PRO A 106 18.27 -15.14 13.82
C PRO A 106 19.15 -16.28 13.28
N TRP A 107 20.38 -16.34 13.76
CA TRP A 107 21.28 -17.47 13.47
C TRP A 107 20.75 -18.74 14.12
N THR A 108 20.69 -19.83 13.35
CA THR A 108 20.18 -21.13 13.84
C THR A 108 21.12 -22.30 13.54
N SER A 109 22.32 -22.03 13.02
CA SER A 109 23.32 -23.08 12.78
C SER A 109 23.97 -23.48 14.10
N ASP A 110 24.44 -24.72 14.17
CA ASP A 110 25.27 -25.23 15.28
C ASP A 110 26.74 -24.76 15.15
N GLU A 111 27.09 -24.14 14.01
CA GLU A 111 28.40 -23.51 13.78
C GLU A 111 28.52 -22.18 14.54
N ASP A 112 29.78 -21.82 14.85
CA ASP A 112 30.11 -20.56 15.53
C ASP A 112 29.58 -19.37 14.71
N CYS A 113 28.78 -18.52 15.38
CA CYS A 113 28.26 -17.31 14.75
C CYS A 113 29.28 -16.18 14.89
N GLU A 114 29.74 -15.65 13.75
CA GLU A 114 30.69 -14.52 13.73
C GLU A 114 30.08 -13.24 14.33
N ASP A 115 28.77 -13.04 14.13
CA ASP A 115 28.05 -11.88 14.64
C ASP A 115 27.16 -12.24 15.83
N PRO A 116 27.56 -11.93 17.08
CA PRO A 116 26.82 -12.29 18.27
C PRO A 116 25.43 -11.63 18.35
N GLN A 117 25.17 -10.51 17.66
CA GLN A 117 23.85 -9.88 17.65
C GLN A 117 22.82 -10.68 16.85
N ARG A 118 23.24 -11.64 16.02
CA ARG A 118 22.36 -12.59 15.32
C ARG A 118 21.89 -13.74 16.22
N LEU A 119 22.54 -13.95 17.38
CA LEU A 119 22.16 -14.97 18.37
C LEU A 119 21.11 -14.40 19.32
N ILE A 120 19.84 -14.66 19.01
CA ILE A 120 18.71 -14.13 19.78
C ILE A 120 17.92 -15.28 20.38
N PHE A 121 17.71 -15.22 21.68
CA PHE A 121 17.02 -16.23 22.45
C PHE A 121 15.57 -15.84 22.71
N SER A 122 14.72 -16.84 22.96
CA SER A 122 13.32 -16.60 23.34
C SER A 122 13.19 -15.76 24.61
N ASP A 123 14.16 -15.88 25.52
CA ASP A 123 14.16 -15.20 26.81
C ASP A 123 14.29 -13.68 26.63
N ASP A 124 15.02 -13.23 25.60
CA ASP A 124 15.27 -11.81 25.29
C ASP A 124 13.98 -11.04 24.97
N ILE A 125 12.95 -11.74 24.49
CA ILE A 125 11.67 -11.13 24.07
C ILE A 125 10.46 -11.65 24.85
N SER A 126 10.67 -12.60 25.77
CA SER A 126 9.61 -13.29 26.51
C SER A 126 8.69 -12.31 27.26
N ASP A 127 9.25 -11.26 27.84
CA ASP A 127 8.53 -10.19 28.56
C ASP A 127 7.60 -9.35 27.67
N LEU A 128 7.80 -9.39 26.34
CA LEU A 128 6.99 -8.69 25.36
C LEU A 128 5.81 -9.53 24.83
N LEU A 129 5.77 -10.83 25.15
CA LEU A 129 4.81 -11.77 24.59
C LEU A 129 3.57 -11.91 25.46
N HIS A 130 2.41 -11.67 24.86
CA HIS A 130 1.13 -11.87 25.51
C HIS A 130 0.14 -12.58 24.58
N PRO A 131 -0.57 -13.62 25.06
CA PRO A 131 -1.57 -14.29 24.25
C PRO A 131 -2.77 -13.38 24.01
N ILE A 132 -3.25 -13.35 22.78
CA ILE A 132 -4.47 -12.71 22.31
C ILE A 132 -5.56 -13.79 22.28
N THR A 133 -6.44 -13.76 23.28
CA THR A 133 -7.51 -14.74 23.44
C THR A 133 -8.78 -14.35 22.69
N THR A 134 -8.91 -13.07 22.31
CA THR A 134 -10.07 -12.57 21.58
C THR A 134 -9.93 -12.88 20.08
N ALA A 135 -10.73 -13.83 19.58
CA ALA A 135 -10.68 -14.27 18.18
C ALA A 135 -10.89 -13.13 17.15
N SER A 136 -11.69 -12.10 17.48
CA SER A 136 -11.92 -10.93 16.61
C SER A 136 -10.65 -10.09 16.37
N LEU A 137 -9.66 -10.18 17.25
CA LEU A 137 -8.41 -9.43 17.17
C LEU A 137 -7.30 -10.14 16.39
N VAL A 138 -7.44 -11.45 16.14
CA VAL A 138 -6.45 -12.25 15.39
C VAL A 138 -6.19 -11.67 13.99
N PRO A 139 -7.21 -11.29 13.18
CA PRO A 139 -6.96 -10.65 11.89
C PRO A 139 -6.20 -9.32 12.02
N ARG A 140 -6.42 -8.57 13.10
CA ARG A 140 -5.69 -7.32 13.36
C ARG A 140 -4.22 -7.60 13.69
N LEU A 141 -3.95 -8.59 14.53
CA LEU A 141 -2.60 -9.07 14.81
C LEU A 141 -1.88 -9.47 13.52
N THR A 142 -2.50 -10.30 12.69
CA THR A 142 -1.91 -10.75 11.41
C THR A 142 -1.63 -9.58 10.48
N ALA A 143 -2.53 -8.60 10.38
CA ALA A 143 -2.29 -7.41 9.56
C ALA A 143 -1.11 -6.58 10.06
N VAL A 144 -0.97 -6.40 11.38
CA VAL A 144 0.18 -5.70 11.99
C VAL A 144 1.48 -6.41 11.66
N VAL A 145 1.53 -7.75 11.81
CA VAL A 145 2.71 -8.56 11.47
C VAL A 145 3.13 -8.34 10.02
N LEU A 146 2.20 -8.45 9.06
CA LEU A 146 2.52 -8.29 7.64
C LEU A 146 2.97 -6.87 7.30
N MET A 147 2.35 -5.84 7.91
CA MET A 147 2.76 -4.46 7.72
C MET A 147 4.15 -4.16 8.30
N LEU A 148 4.53 -4.80 9.41
CA LEU A 148 5.88 -4.71 9.98
C LEU A 148 6.92 -5.33 9.04
N LEU A 149 6.57 -6.43 8.36
CA LEU A 149 7.34 -7.04 7.26
C LEU A 149 7.27 -6.28 5.93
N LYS A 150 6.93 -4.99 5.97
CA LYS A 150 6.86 -4.08 4.82
C LYS A 150 5.81 -4.48 3.76
N VAL A 151 4.83 -5.33 4.06
CA VAL A 151 3.71 -5.60 3.13
C VAL A 151 2.75 -4.40 3.14
N PRO A 152 2.54 -3.71 2.01
CA PRO A 152 1.63 -2.58 1.97
C PRO A 152 0.17 -3.04 2.08
N LEU A 153 -0.67 -2.21 2.69
CA LEU A 153 -2.12 -2.41 2.72
C LEU A 153 -2.73 -2.15 1.34
N LEU A 154 -3.52 -3.09 0.81
CA LEU A 154 -4.05 -3.01 -0.57
C LEU A 154 -5.57 -3.31 -0.63
N PRO A 155 -6.42 -2.30 -0.90
CA PRO A 155 -6.10 -0.88 -1.05
C PRO A 155 -5.74 -0.21 0.29
N CYS A 156 -4.92 0.84 0.25
CA CYS A 156 -4.56 1.61 1.44
C CYS A 156 -5.60 2.71 1.69
N ARG A 157 -6.62 2.35 2.45
CA ARG A 157 -7.73 3.22 2.89
C ARG A 157 -7.43 3.84 4.24
N ASP A 158 -7.90 5.06 4.45
CA ASP A 158 -7.81 5.79 5.70
C ASP A 158 -8.56 5.07 6.83
N THR A 159 -9.79 4.60 6.58
CA THR A 159 -10.57 3.85 7.56
C THR A 159 -9.89 2.53 7.94
N ALA A 160 -9.24 1.85 6.98
CA ALA A 160 -8.54 0.61 7.23
C ALA A 160 -7.28 0.82 8.08
N LEU A 161 -6.51 1.87 7.81
CA LEU A 161 -5.40 2.29 8.66
C LEU A 161 -5.86 2.59 10.09
N ARG A 162 -7.00 3.28 10.26
CA ARG A 162 -7.58 3.54 11.59
C ARG A 162 -8.04 2.28 12.31
N VAL A 163 -8.54 1.27 11.61
CA VAL A 163 -8.93 -0.02 12.23
C VAL A 163 -7.71 -0.83 12.66
N ILE A 164 -6.67 -0.89 11.82
CA ILE A 164 -5.45 -1.66 12.12
C ILE A 164 -4.60 -0.92 13.18
N ASN A 165 -4.37 0.37 12.96
CA ASN A 165 -3.59 1.26 13.81
C ASN A 165 -4.36 2.53 14.17
N ARG A 166 -5.16 2.46 15.25
CA ARG A 166 -5.99 3.57 15.76
C ARG A 166 -5.21 4.84 16.12
N HIS A 167 -3.89 4.75 16.28
CA HIS A 167 -3.05 5.86 16.70
C HIS A 167 -1.84 6.02 15.78
N GLN A 168 -2.07 6.12 14.46
CA GLN A 168 -0.97 6.40 13.54
C GLN A 168 -0.18 7.63 14.02
N LYS A 169 1.10 7.41 14.30
CA LYS A 169 2.02 8.44 14.79
C LYS A 169 2.84 8.96 13.63
N SER A 170 3.36 10.17 13.78
CA SER A 170 4.26 10.78 12.80
C SER A 170 5.47 9.91 12.47
N TRP A 171 5.98 9.17 13.47
CA TRP A 171 7.14 8.30 13.33
C TRP A 171 6.85 6.96 12.65
N SER A 172 5.59 6.64 12.30
CA SER A 172 5.27 5.39 11.61
C SER A 172 5.67 5.36 10.14
N MET A 173 6.07 6.51 9.57
CA MET A 173 6.40 6.66 8.15
C MET A 173 7.92 6.64 7.96
N ASP A 174 8.51 5.44 8.03
CA ASP A 174 9.94 5.14 7.84
C ASP A 174 10.25 4.49 6.49
N ALA A 175 9.34 3.66 5.99
CA ALA A 175 9.52 2.80 4.83
C ALA A 175 8.74 3.32 3.61
N ILE A 176 9.38 3.36 2.43
CA ILE A 176 8.74 3.81 1.19
C ILE A 176 7.65 2.85 0.70
N GLU A 177 7.70 1.59 1.17
CA GLU A 177 6.81 0.50 0.81
C GLU A 177 5.36 0.84 1.14
N MET A 178 5.18 1.62 2.21
CA MET A 178 3.87 2.14 2.61
C MET A 178 3.22 3.04 1.54
N LEU A 179 4.00 3.58 0.61
CA LEU A 179 3.54 4.41 -0.50
C LEU A 179 3.35 3.64 -1.81
N LEU A 180 3.72 2.35 -1.88
CA LEU A 180 3.48 1.52 -3.07
C LEU A 180 2.01 1.36 -3.47
N PRO A 181 1.01 1.48 -2.57
CA PRO A 181 -0.39 1.50 -2.99
C PRO A 181 -0.71 2.60 -4.01
N SER A 182 0.16 3.59 -4.21
CA SER A 182 0.05 4.58 -5.30
C SER A 182 0.08 3.95 -6.69
N PHE A 183 0.76 2.81 -6.83
CA PHE A 183 0.87 2.06 -8.08
C PHE A 183 -0.20 0.97 -8.21
N PHE A 184 -1.02 0.74 -7.18
CA PHE A 184 -2.01 -0.34 -7.19
C PHE A 184 -3.15 0.00 -8.17
N PRO A 185 -3.36 -0.79 -9.24
CA PRO A 185 -4.41 -0.50 -10.21
C PRO A 185 -5.79 -0.63 -9.57
N MET A 186 -6.57 0.44 -9.65
CA MET A 186 -7.93 0.54 -9.13
C MET A 186 -8.84 1.12 -10.21
N GLY A 187 -9.90 0.39 -10.55
CA GLY A 187 -10.93 0.86 -11.48
C GLY A 187 -10.52 0.84 -12.94
N THR A 188 -10.91 1.88 -13.69
CA THR A 188 -10.84 1.93 -15.16
C THR A 188 -9.66 2.70 -15.73
N VAL A 189 -8.93 3.44 -14.88
CA VAL A 189 -7.83 4.32 -15.30
C VAL A 189 -6.57 3.99 -14.50
N GLU A 190 -5.49 3.67 -15.21
CA GLU A 190 -4.18 3.53 -14.59
C GLU A 190 -3.61 4.91 -14.25
N LEU A 191 -3.29 5.12 -12.98
CA LEU A 191 -2.68 6.35 -12.48
C LEU A 191 -1.17 6.29 -12.67
N GLU A 192 -0.70 6.64 -13.87
CA GLU A 192 0.74 6.74 -14.14
C GLU A 192 1.38 7.84 -13.28
N CYS A 193 2.03 7.43 -12.20
CA CYS A 193 2.60 8.30 -11.16
C CYS A 193 4.09 8.08 -10.91
N VAL A 194 4.80 7.37 -11.80
CA VAL A 194 6.24 7.06 -11.65
C VAL A 194 7.08 8.32 -11.42
N GLY A 195 6.75 9.44 -12.06
CA GLY A 195 7.43 10.72 -11.85
C GLY A 195 7.39 11.21 -10.40
N LEU A 196 6.26 11.04 -9.69
CA LEU A 196 6.15 11.42 -8.26
C LEU A 196 7.20 10.74 -7.39
N PHE A 197 7.62 9.53 -7.78
CA PHE A 197 8.55 8.69 -7.03
C PHE A 197 9.96 8.69 -7.61
N LYS A 198 10.27 9.60 -8.55
CA LYS A 198 11.62 9.75 -9.08
C LYS A 198 12.64 9.93 -7.95
N ASP A 199 13.66 9.09 -7.96
CA ASP A 199 14.74 8.99 -6.95
C ASP A 199 14.28 8.69 -5.51
N VAL A 200 12.98 8.47 -5.26
CA VAL A 200 12.46 8.11 -3.93
C VAL A 200 12.80 6.66 -3.59
N PHE A 201 12.83 5.78 -4.60
CA PHE A 201 13.18 4.38 -4.41
C PHE A 201 14.63 4.16 -3.94
N GLN A 202 15.50 5.16 -4.04
CA GLN A 202 16.86 5.11 -3.47
C GLN A 202 16.86 5.19 -1.92
N LEU A 203 15.71 5.54 -1.33
CA LEU A 203 15.51 5.57 0.12
C LEU A 203 15.07 4.20 0.69
N THR A 204 15.06 3.12 -0.09
CA THR A 204 14.86 1.77 0.47
C THR A 204 15.94 1.43 1.50
N VAL A 205 15.58 0.63 2.50
CA VAL A 205 16.48 0.12 3.56
C VAL A 205 16.27 -1.36 3.77
N GLY A 206 17.33 -2.15 3.98
CA GLY A 206 17.23 -3.60 4.08
C GLY A 206 16.31 -4.08 5.22
N PRO A 207 15.88 -5.36 5.17
CA PRO A 207 15.81 -6.21 3.98
C PRO A 207 14.76 -5.69 2.99
N GLN A 208 14.88 -6.03 1.71
CA GLN A 208 14.12 -5.41 0.61
C GLN A 208 13.60 -6.42 -0.39
N TYR A 209 12.43 -6.17 -0.98
CA TYR A 209 11.92 -6.93 -2.13
C TYR A 209 11.81 -6.08 -3.41
N ILE A 210 12.11 -4.78 -3.35
CA ILE A 210 12.04 -3.86 -4.49
C ILE A 210 13.43 -3.61 -5.10
N ASP A 211 14.41 -3.37 -4.23
CA ASP A 211 15.79 -3.02 -4.58
C ASP A 211 16.56 -4.24 -5.10
N GLN A 212 17.32 -4.08 -6.19
CA GLN A 212 18.05 -5.15 -6.87
C GLN A 212 19.39 -5.44 -6.19
N ARG A 213 19.35 -5.93 -4.95
CA ARG A 213 20.52 -6.34 -4.17
C ARG A 213 20.49 -7.83 -3.85
N LEU A 214 21.63 -8.36 -3.40
CA LEU A 214 21.66 -9.70 -2.82
C LEU A 214 20.64 -9.78 -1.68
N GLY A 215 19.94 -10.91 -1.58
CA GLY A 215 18.85 -11.09 -0.62
C GLY A 215 17.47 -10.66 -1.12
N GLN A 216 17.34 -9.88 -2.20
CA GLN A 216 16.02 -9.37 -2.65
C GLN A 216 14.97 -10.46 -2.84
N GLU A 217 15.30 -11.47 -3.63
CA GLU A 217 14.39 -12.57 -3.95
C GLU A 217 14.11 -13.45 -2.72
N HIS A 218 15.14 -13.68 -1.90
CA HIS A 218 15.06 -14.48 -0.68
C HIS A 218 14.14 -13.81 0.35
N TYR A 219 14.24 -12.48 0.51
CA TYR A 219 13.33 -11.74 1.38
C TYR A 219 11.89 -11.73 0.82
N LEU A 220 11.72 -11.57 -0.49
CA LEU A 220 10.40 -11.66 -1.10
C LEU A 220 9.76 -13.04 -0.88
N GLU A 221 10.52 -14.12 -1.11
CA GLU A 221 10.06 -15.50 -0.86
C GLU A 221 9.71 -15.71 0.61
N PHE A 222 10.53 -15.19 1.54
CA PHE A 222 10.26 -15.19 2.97
C PHE A 222 8.93 -14.50 3.30
N VAL A 223 8.71 -13.27 2.82
CA VAL A 223 7.48 -12.51 3.06
C VAL A 223 6.25 -13.26 2.52
N LEU A 224 6.34 -13.79 1.30
CA LEU A 224 5.25 -14.56 0.69
C LEU A 224 4.96 -15.84 1.47
N LYS A 225 6.00 -16.51 1.99
CA LYS A 225 5.86 -17.71 2.82
C LYS A 225 5.17 -17.40 4.14
N VAL A 226 5.59 -16.34 4.85
CA VAL A 226 4.93 -15.89 6.09
C VAL A 226 3.46 -15.57 5.83
N PHE A 227 3.18 -14.85 4.74
CA PHE A 227 1.81 -14.50 4.35
C PHE A 227 0.95 -15.75 4.14
N GLN A 228 1.45 -16.73 3.37
CA GLN A 228 0.74 -17.99 3.14
C GLN A 228 0.50 -18.79 4.42
N LEU A 229 1.50 -18.90 5.30
CA LEU A 229 1.36 -19.59 6.59
C LEU A 229 0.30 -18.91 7.47
N CYS A 230 0.29 -17.58 7.52
CA CYS A 230 -0.76 -16.83 8.21
C CYS A 230 -2.15 -17.16 7.64
N CYS A 231 -2.32 -17.13 6.32
CA CYS A 231 -3.59 -17.45 5.68
C CYS A 231 -4.10 -18.87 6.01
N ASN A 232 -3.19 -19.86 6.07
CA ASN A 232 -3.53 -21.24 6.38
C ASN A 232 -4.06 -21.43 7.82
N CYS A 233 -3.62 -20.59 8.75
CA CYS A 233 -4.06 -20.65 10.15
C CYS A 233 -5.35 -19.87 10.43
N LEU A 234 -5.76 -18.97 9.53
CA LEU A 234 -6.96 -18.18 9.72
C LEU A 234 -8.23 -18.97 9.39
N THR A 235 -9.32 -18.63 10.08
CA THR A 235 -10.66 -19.15 9.81
C THR A 235 -11.44 -18.22 8.88
N GLU A 236 -12.48 -18.73 8.22
CA GLU A 236 -13.38 -17.89 7.42
C GLU A 236 -14.16 -16.91 8.32
N PRO A 237 -14.43 -15.68 7.86
CA PRO A 237 -14.13 -15.11 6.53
C PRO A 237 -12.71 -14.51 6.39
N SER A 238 -11.93 -14.48 7.48
CA SER A 238 -10.60 -13.85 7.52
C SER A 238 -9.59 -14.54 6.61
N ARG A 239 -9.65 -15.86 6.50
CA ARG A 239 -8.84 -16.65 5.55
C ARG A 239 -9.00 -16.12 4.12
N THR A 240 -10.24 -16.01 3.63
CA THR A 240 -10.50 -15.46 2.30
C THR A 240 -9.95 -14.03 2.17
N ALA A 241 -10.18 -13.19 3.17
CA ALA A 241 -9.74 -11.80 3.15
C ALA A 241 -8.22 -11.63 3.03
N PHE A 242 -7.45 -12.44 3.76
CA PHE A 242 -5.99 -12.41 3.70
C PHE A 242 -5.44 -13.03 2.42
N TYR A 243 -6.06 -14.08 1.85
CA TYR A 243 -5.69 -14.54 0.52
C TYR A 243 -6.00 -13.53 -0.58
N VAL A 244 -7.10 -12.78 -0.47
CA VAL A 244 -7.39 -11.66 -1.38
C VAL A 244 -6.29 -10.58 -1.26
N TRP A 245 -5.84 -10.25 -0.05
CA TRP A 245 -4.72 -9.32 0.13
C TRP A 245 -3.41 -9.85 -0.46
N TRP A 246 -3.11 -11.14 -0.26
CA TRP A 246 -1.95 -11.80 -0.88
C TRP A 246 -2.00 -11.73 -2.41
N LEU A 247 -3.14 -12.03 -3.02
CA LEU A 247 -3.33 -11.93 -4.48
C LEU A 247 -3.16 -10.49 -4.99
N ARG A 248 -3.61 -9.49 -4.22
CA ARG A 248 -3.39 -8.07 -4.53
C ARG A 248 -1.93 -7.67 -4.41
N PHE A 249 -1.20 -8.23 -3.45
CA PHE A 249 0.24 -8.01 -3.31
C PHE A 249 1.00 -8.60 -4.51
N GLU A 250 0.68 -9.83 -4.93
CA GLU A 250 1.23 -10.42 -6.15
C GLU A 250 0.93 -9.56 -7.39
N ARG A 251 -0.31 -9.05 -7.50
CA ARG A 251 -0.69 -8.12 -8.58
C ARG A 251 0.13 -6.84 -8.56
N LEU A 252 0.34 -6.23 -7.39
CA LEU A 252 1.16 -5.04 -7.24
C LEU A 252 2.60 -5.30 -7.72
N LEU A 253 3.20 -6.43 -7.34
CA LEU A 253 4.57 -6.77 -7.77
C LEU A 253 4.69 -6.88 -9.30
N LEU A 254 3.69 -7.41 -9.99
CA LEU A 254 3.65 -7.43 -11.46
C LEU A 254 3.59 -6.02 -12.05
N VAL A 255 2.85 -5.11 -11.42
CA VAL A 255 2.75 -3.72 -11.86
C VAL A 255 4.07 -2.98 -11.65
N LEU A 256 4.73 -3.17 -10.50
CA LEU A 256 6.03 -2.58 -10.21
C LEU A 256 7.10 -3.09 -11.20
N ASP A 257 7.06 -4.37 -11.59
CA ASP A 257 7.93 -4.93 -12.61
C ASP A 257 7.67 -4.33 -14.00
N ARG A 258 6.40 -4.21 -14.39
CA ARG A 258 5.99 -3.56 -15.64
C ARG A 258 6.46 -2.11 -15.72
N LEU A 259 6.42 -1.39 -14.60
CA LEU A 259 6.89 0.00 -14.48
C LEU A 259 8.41 0.12 -14.29
N LYS A 260 9.15 -1.01 -14.28
CA LYS A 260 10.61 -1.06 -14.07
C LYS A 260 11.07 -0.47 -12.74
N ILE A 261 10.20 -0.50 -11.73
CA ILE A 261 10.50 -0.06 -10.36
C ILE A 261 11.26 -1.17 -9.62
N CYS A 262 10.81 -2.41 -9.77
CA CYS A 262 11.55 -3.62 -9.37
C CYS A 262 11.76 -4.52 -10.59
N LYS A 263 12.61 -5.53 -10.48
CA LYS A 263 12.78 -6.55 -11.52
C LYS A 263 12.49 -7.92 -10.94
N LEU A 264 11.44 -8.55 -11.45
CA LEU A 264 11.09 -9.92 -11.10
C LEU A 264 11.76 -10.89 -12.07
N GLN A 265 12.22 -12.03 -11.58
CA GLN A 265 12.71 -13.09 -12.45
C GLN A 265 11.62 -13.56 -13.43
N GLN A 266 11.98 -13.81 -14.68
CA GLN A 266 11.03 -14.28 -15.69
C GLN A 266 10.44 -15.67 -15.34
N SER A 267 11.23 -16.51 -14.64
CA SER A 267 10.82 -17.80 -14.09
C SER A 267 9.64 -17.64 -13.11
N ARG A 268 9.65 -16.59 -12.27
CA ARG A 268 8.65 -16.30 -11.25
C ARG A 268 7.26 -16.05 -11.84
N LYS A 269 7.15 -15.30 -12.95
CA LYS A 269 5.87 -15.05 -13.62
C LYS A 269 5.20 -16.35 -14.07
N LYS A 270 5.99 -17.28 -14.62
CA LYS A 270 5.51 -18.61 -15.01
C LYS A 270 5.12 -19.45 -13.79
N LYS A 271 5.97 -19.48 -12.76
CA LYS A 271 5.70 -20.18 -11.49
C LYS A 271 4.41 -19.67 -10.82
N LEU A 272 4.20 -18.35 -10.78
CA LEU A 272 3.01 -17.71 -10.22
C LEU A 272 1.74 -18.20 -10.92
N LYS A 273 1.73 -18.25 -12.26
CA LYS A 273 0.56 -18.74 -13.01
C LYS A 273 0.24 -20.20 -12.70
N THR A 274 1.24 -21.06 -12.56
CA THR A 274 1.05 -22.46 -12.15
C THR A 274 0.50 -22.55 -10.73
N LEU A 275 1.13 -21.83 -9.80
CA LEU A 275 0.74 -21.78 -8.40
C LEU A 275 -0.72 -21.31 -8.25
N LEU A 276 -1.13 -20.25 -8.95
CA LEU A 276 -2.51 -19.75 -8.87
C LEU A 276 -3.55 -20.72 -9.43
N LYS A 277 -3.21 -21.46 -10.49
CA LYS A 277 -4.09 -22.50 -11.02
C LYS A 277 -4.24 -23.65 -10.04
N GLU A 278 -3.16 -24.06 -9.38
CA GLU A 278 -3.21 -25.10 -8.33
C GLU A 278 -4.00 -24.62 -7.11
N PHE A 279 -3.76 -23.39 -6.68
CA PHE A 279 -4.50 -22.73 -5.60
C PHE A 279 -6.00 -22.72 -5.86
N LEU A 280 -6.45 -22.34 -7.06
CA LEU A 280 -7.87 -22.33 -7.42
C LEU A 280 -8.48 -23.73 -7.55
N LYS A 281 -7.67 -24.77 -7.84
CA LYS A 281 -8.16 -26.15 -7.94
C LYS A 281 -8.45 -26.80 -6.58
N GLN A 282 -7.90 -26.27 -5.50
CA GLN A 282 -8.13 -26.79 -4.15
C GLN A 282 -9.63 -26.75 -3.81
N ASP A 283 -10.15 -27.80 -3.16
CA ASP A 283 -11.58 -27.95 -2.86
C ASP A 283 -12.14 -26.77 -2.04
N GLN A 284 -11.32 -26.18 -1.17
CA GLN A 284 -11.67 -25.04 -0.32
C GLN A 284 -11.73 -23.70 -1.09
N ASN A 285 -11.18 -23.63 -2.31
CA ASN A 285 -10.99 -22.39 -3.05
C ASN A 285 -11.78 -22.35 -4.38
N ARG A 286 -12.08 -23.51 -4.97
CA ARG A 286 -12.64 -23.66 -6.33
C ARG A 286 -13.98 -22.99 -6.58
N ASN A 287 -14.72 -22.61 -5.54
CA ASN A 287 -16.04 -21.96 -5.66
C ASN A 287 -16.02 -20.50 -5.18
N ASN A 288 -14.85 -19.93 -4.86
CA ASN A 288 -14.78 -18.60 -4.27
C ASN A 288 -14.63 -17.51 -5.34
N PHE A 289 -15.71 -16.75 -5.58
CA PHE A 289 -15.74 -15.66 -6.58
C PHE A 289 -14.65 -14.61 -6.38
N LEU A 290 -14.24 -14.34 -5.13
CA LEU A 290 -13.25 -13.34 -4.83
C LEU A 290 -11.86 -13.75 -5.35
N PHE A 291 -11.53 -15.04 -5.28
CA PHE A 291 -10.27 -15.54 -5.84
C PHE A 291 -10.26 -15.50 -7.37
N TYR A 292 -11.37 -15.85 -8.01
CA TYR A 292 -11.50 -15.72 -9.47
C TYR A 292 -11.40 -14.27 -9.94
N ARG A 293 -11.95 -13.32 -9.17
CA ARG A 293 -11.82 -11.89 -9.45
C ARG A 293 -10.36 -11.47 -9.49
N GLU A 294 -9.61 -11.75 -8.42
CA GLU A 294 -8.20 -11.34 -8.34
C GLU A 294 -7.33 -12.11 -9.35
N TYR A 295 -7.61 -13.39 -9.61
CA TYR A 295 -6.91 -14.16 -10.65
C TYR A 295 -7.12 -13.57 -12.05
N ALA A 296 -8.34 -13.15 -12.39
CA ALA A 296 -8.61 -12.47 -13.64
C ALA A 296 -7.83 -11.14 -13.74
N LEU A 297 -7.73 -10.38 -12.66
CA LEU A 297 -6.95 -9.14 -12.62
C LEU A 297 -5.44 -9.41 -12.72
N ILE A 298 -4.93 -10.51 -12.18
CA ILE A 298 -3.54 -10.93 -12.38
C ILE A 298 -3.29 -11.31 -13.85
N GLU A 299 -4.19 -12.05 -14.49
CA GLU A 299 -4.08 -12.38 -15.92
C GLU A 299 -4.14 -11.11 -16.80
N TRP A 300 -4.88 -10.08 -16.37
CA TRP A 300 -4.86 -8.77 -17.03
C TRP A 300 -3.47 -8.12 -16.96
N GLU A 301 -2.83 -8.10 -15.79
CA GLU A 301 -1.48 -7.56 -15.62
C GLU A 301 -0.41 -8.35 -16.37
N LEU A 302 -0.61 -9.66 -16.57
CA LEU A 302 0.23 -10.51 -17.41
C LEU A 302 0.02 -10.27 -18.92
N GLY A 303 -0.88 -9.37 -19.31
CA GLY A 303 -1.18 -9.03 -20.70
C GLY A 303 -2.28 -9.87 -21.35
N ASN A 304 -2.85 -10.86 -20.66
CA ASN A 304 -3.92 -11.71 -21.17
C ASN A 304 -5.31 -11.08 -20.94
N ARG A 305 -5.58 -9.96 -21.63
CA ARG A 305 -6.78 -9.14 -21.44
C ARG A 305 -8.09 -9.85 -21.81
N ASP A 306 -8.09 -10.64 -22.89
CA ASP A 306 -9.27 -11.42 -23.29
C ASP A 306 -9.51 -12.59 -22.34
N GLY A 307 -8.44 -13.30 -21.95
CA GLY A 307 -8.52 -14.35 -20.94
C GLY A 307 -9.07 -13.86 -19.61
N SER A 308 -8.65 -12.67 -19.17
CA SER A 308 -9.17 -12.02 -17.96
C SER A 308 -10.69 -11.83 -18.01
N CYS A 309 -11.22 -11.20 -19.07
CA CYS A 309 -12.66 -11.01 -19.23
C CYS A 309 -13.43 -12.34 -19.30
N ASN A 310 -12.84 -13.35 -19.96
CA ASN A 310 -13.42 -14.68 -20.08
C ASN A 310 -13.48 -15.43 -18.74
N ILE A 311 -12.46 -15.30 -17.88
CA ILE A 311 -12.46 -15.88 -16.53
C ILE A 311 -13.64 -15.33 -15.72
N LEU A 312 -13.81 -14.01 -15.68
CA LEU A 312 -14.92 -13.37 -14.97
C LEU A 312 -16.28 -13.78 -15.55
N THR A 313 -16.40 -13.77 -16.88
CA THR A 313 -17.62 -14.18 -17.59
C THR A 313 -18.00 -15.62 -17.26
N THR A 314 -17.01 -16.52 -17.21
CA THR A 314 -17.22 -17.94 -16.90
C THR A 314 -17.62 -18.12 -15.44
N ALA A 315 -16.97 -17.43 -14.50
CA ALA A 315 -17.31 -17.46 -13.08
C ALA A 315 -18.74 -16.97 -12.82
N ILE A 316 -19.17 -15.89 -13.49
CA ILE A 316 -20.56 -15.39 -13.41
C ILE A 316 -21.55 -16.43 -13.97
N ARG A 317 -21.22 -17.07 -15.10
CA ARG A 317 -22.09 -18.06 -15.75
C ARG A 317 -22.20 -19.39 -15.01
N ALA A 318 -21.23 -19.72 -14.17
CA ALA A 318 -21.23 -20.95 -13.38
C ALA A 318 -22.30 -20.99 -12.28
N GLN A 319 -22.98 -19.87 -12.03
CA GLN A 319 -24.10 -19.79 -11.10
C GLN A 319 -25.26 -20.69 -11.55
N PRO A 320 -25.83 -21.53 -10.65
CA PRO A 320 -27.01 -22.33 -10.97
C PRO A 320 -28.20 -21.40 -11.28
N SER A 321 -28.68 -21.45 -12.53
CA SER A 321 -29.92 -20.86 -13.05
C SER A 321 -30.31 -19.46 -12.53
N ALA A 322 -30.05 -18.41 -13.31
CA ALA A 322 -30.72 -17.08 -13.31
C ALA A 322 -31.22 -16.52 -11.95
N LEU A 323 -30.51 -16.78 -10.85
CA LEU A 323 -30.85 -16.25 -9.55
C LEU A 323 -30.38 -14.78 -9.50
N PRO A 324 -31.26 -13.82 -9.17
CA PRO A 324 -30.82 -12.45 -8.92
C PRO A 324 -29.76 -12.42 -7.82
N VAL A 325 -28.69 -11.64 -7.98
CA VAL A 325 -27.59 -11.56 -7.00
C VAL A 325 -28.11 -11.24 -5.59
N VAL A 326 -29.14 -10.41 -5.49
CA VAL A 326 -29.79 -10.02 -4.23
C VAL A 326 -30.41 -11.21 -3.49
N SER A 327 -30.82 -12.26 -4.21
CA SER A 327 -31.43 -13.47 -3.64
C SER A 327 -30.41 -14.51 -3.14
N VAL A 328 -29.10 -14.24 -3.31
CA VAL A 328 -28.05 -15.09 -2.76
C VAL A 328 -28.00 -14.91 -1.24
N LEU A 329 -28.24 -16.01 -0.51
CA LEU A 329 -28.33 -16.00 0.96
C LEU A 329 -26.96 -15.79 1.64
N ASN A 330 -25.89 -16.28 1.03
CA ASN A 330 -24.53 -16.10 1.55
C ASN A 330 -24.03 -14.70 1.20
N GLU A 331 -23.90 -13.83 2.20
CA GLU A 331 -23.46 -12.44 2.02
C GLU A 331 -22.07 -12.31 1.37
N GLN A 332 -21.15 -13.23 1.63
CA GLN A 332 -19.82 -13.23 1.02
C GLN A 332 -19.89 -13.61 -0.47
N GLU A 333 -20.71 -14.61 -0.82
CA GLU A 333 -20.95 -14.98 -2.22
C GLU A 333 -21.70 -13.88 -2.98
N LYS A 334 -22.69 -13.26 -2.34
CA LYS A 334 -23.45 -12.11 -2.87
C LYS A 334 -22.55 -10.92 -3.17
N SER A 335 -21.70 -10.54 -2.21
CA SER A 335 -20.70 -9.49 -2.40
C SER A 335 -19.67 -9.87 -3.48
N GLY A 336 -19.16 -11.11 -3.43
CA GLY A 336 -18.21 -11.63 -4.41
C GLY A 336 -18.76 -11.59 -5.84
N LEU A 337 -20.00 -12.06 -6.05
CA LEU A 337 -20.67 -12.06 -7.34
C LEU A 337 -20.90 -10.64 -7.87
N CYS A 338 -21.45 -9.73 -7.05
CA CYS A 338 -21.63 -8.34 -7.46
C CYS A 338 -20.30 -7.69 -7.87
N SER A 339 -19.23 -7.98 -7.12
CA SER A 339 -17.89 -7.48 -7.43
C SER A 339 -17.33 -8.02 -8.76
N LEU A 340 -17.69 -9.25 -9.18
CA LEU A 340 -17.32 -9.77 -10.50
C LEU A 340 -17.98 -8.96 -11.62
N TYR A 341 -19.27 -8.63 -11.48
CA TYR A 341 -19.99 -7.79 -12.45
C TYR A 341 -19.37 -6.40 -12.54
N ARG A 342 -19.08 -5.77 -11.39
CA ARG A 342 -18.38 -4.48 -11.34
C ARG A 342 -17.03 -4.54 -12.03
N THR A 343 -16.18 -5.48 -11.66
CA THR A 343 -14.83 -5.63 -12.25
C THR A 343 -14.91 -5.88 -13.75
N LEU A 344 -15.82 -6.75 -14.22
CA LEU A 344 -15.96 -7.02 -15.65
C LEU A 344 -16.44 -5.79 -16.43
N CYS A 345 -17.34 -4.99 -15.87
CA CYS A 345 -17.73 -3.69 -16.41
C CYS A 345 -16.51 -2.76 -16.55
N GLU A 346 -15.74 -2.59 -15.46
CA GLU A 346 -14.56 -1.73 -15.43
C GLU A 346 -13.45 -2.19 -16.41
N LEU A 347 -13.29 -3.50 -16.61
CA LEU A 347 -12.36 -4.05 -17.61
C LEU A 347 -12.82 -3.78 -19.04
N TYR A 348 -14.12 -3.90 -19.34
CA TYR A 348 -14.62 -3.51 -20.66
C TYR A 348 -14.46 -2.02 -20.93
N LEU A 349 -14.69 -1.15 -19.94
CA LEU A 349 -14.43 0.28 -20.08
C LEU A 349 -12.94 0.58 -20.26
N SER A 350 -12.06 -0.17 -19.57
CA SER A 350 -10.61 -0.10 -19.79
C SER A 350 -10.24 -0.52 -21.22
N ARG A 351 -10.85 -1.59 -21.76
CA ARG A 351 -10.64 -2.00 -23.16
C ARG A 351 -11.13 -0.95 -24.14
N ALA A 352 -12.30 -0.35 -23.90
CA ALA A 352 -12.82 0.70 -24.77
C ALA A 352 -11.83 1.87 -24.94
N ARG A 353 -11.07 2.19 -23.89
CA ARG A 353 -9.99 3.20 -23.94
C ARG A 353 -8.74 2.69 -24.67
N LEU A 354 -8.36 1.44 -24.46
CA LEU A 354 -7.11 0.87 -25.00
C LEU A 354 -7.23 0.50 -26.49
N THR A 355 -8.44 0.21 -26.97
CA THR A 355 -8.75 -0.13 -28.37
C THR A 355 -9.92 0.74 -28.84
N PRO A 356 -9.66 1.98 -29.31
CA PRO A 356 -10.71 2.92 -29.70
C PRO A 356 -11.63 2.43 -30.81
N GLU A 357 -11.11 1.60 -31.72
CA GLU A 357 -11.85 0.99 -32.84
C GLU A 357 -13.03 0.13 -32.35
N ASP A 358 -12.82 -0.58 -31.23
CA ASP A 358 -13.79 -1.47 -30.61
C ASP A 358 -14.56 -0.82 -29.45
N ALA A 359 -14.35 0.49 -29.20
CA ALA A 359 -14.84 1.16 -28.00
C ALA A 359 -16.35 1.03 -27.82
N THR A 360 -17.11 1.20 -28.91
CA THR A 360 -18.58 1.06 -28.91
C THR A 360 -19.01 -0.35 -28.51
N MET A 361 -18.34 -1.39 -29.02
CA MET A 361 -18.65 -2.78 -28.69
C MET A 361 -18.41 -3.03 -27.19
N TYR A 362 -17.28 -2.60 -26.64
CA TYR A 362 -16.99 -2.82 -25.22
C TYR A 362 -17.92 -2.02 -24.31
N LYS A 363 -18.29 -0.78 -24.68
CA LYS A 363 -19.31 0.01 -23.95
C LYS A 363 -20.67 -0.69 -23.96
N GLN A 364 -21.09 -1.26 -25.09
CA GLN A 364 -22.32 -2.05 -25.18
C GLN A 364 -22.26 -3.30 -24.30
N ARG A 365 -21.13 -4.02 -24.28
CA ARG A 365 -20.94 -5.18 -23.39
C ARG A 365 -21.01 -4.79 -21.91
N ALA A 366 -20.42 -3.65 -21.54
CA ALA A 366 -20.51 -3.11 -20.18
C ALA A 366 -21.98 -2.82 -19.80
N ILE A 367 -22.75 -2.17 -20.68
CA ILE A 367 -24.19 -1.92 -20.46
C ILE A 367 -24.97 -3.23 -20.30
N SER A 368 -24.77 -4.19 -21.20
CA SER A 368 -25.47 -5.49 -21.18
C SER A 368 -25.24 -6.23 -19.85
N ILE A 369 -24.02 -6.22 -19.34
CA ILE A 369 -23.68 -6.84 -18.04
C ILE A 369 -24.38 -6.15 -16.86
N LEU A 370 -24.44 -4.82 -16.86
CA LEU A 370 -25.11 -4.07 -15.79
C LEU A 370 -26.63 -4.28 -15.82
N ILE A 371 -27.23 -4.34 -17.02
CA ILE A 371 -28.66 -4.72 -17.17
C ILE A 371 -28.88 -6.14 -16.65
N ALA A 372 -27.99 -7.08 -16.99
CA ALA A 372 -28.08 -8.46 -16.54
C ALA A 372 -28.03 -8.56 -15.00
N LEU A 373 -27.13 -7.79 -14.36
CA LEU A 373 -27.05 -7.68 -12.90
C LEU A 373 -28.35 -7.15 -12.31
N GLY A 374 -28.81 -5.98 -12.77
CA GLY A 374 -30.00 -5.32 -12.22
C GLY A 374 -31.26 -6.16 -12.38
N LEU A 375 -31.41 -6.85 -13.52
CA LEU A 375 -32.58 -7.69 -13.79
C LEU A 375 -32.48 -9.11 -13.22
N GLY A 376 -31.28 -9.57 -12.84
CA GLY A 376 -31.02 -10.97 -12.46
C GLY A 376 -31.08 -11.95 -13.63
N LYS A 377 -30.68 -11.51 -14.84
CA LYS A 377 -30.74 -12.32 -16.08
C LYS A 377 -29.39 -12.96 -16.42
N SER A 378 -29.45 -14.02 -17.22
CA SER A 378 -28.24 -14.63 -17.80
C SER A 378 -27.55 -13.68 -18.79
N LEU A 379 -26.22 -13.64 -18.75
CA LEU A 379 -25.39 -12.84 -19.67
C LEU A 379 -25.65 -13.14 -21.16
N LEU A 380 -26.05 -14.36 -21.52
CA LEU A 380 -26.28 -14.76 -22.92
C LEU A 380 -27.62 -14.28 -23.48
N LYS A 381 -28.59 -13.97 -22.62
CA LYS A 381 -29.97 -13.64 -22.99
C LYS A 381 -30.31 -12.17 -22.76
N THR A 382 -29.30 -11.35 -22.44
CA THR A 382 -29.53 -9.95 -22.07
C THR A 382 -29.37 -9.06 -23.28
N GLU A 383 -30.51 -8.66 -23.84
CA GLU A 383 -30.58 -7.71 -24.95
C GLU A 383 -30.56 -6.27 -24.42
N ILE A 384 -29.97 -5.37 -25.19
CA ILE A 384 -29.96 -3.95 -24.86
C ILE A 384 -31.20 -3.32 -25.49
N SER A 385 -32.27 -3.16 -24.70
CA SER A 385 -33.46 -2.40 -25.10
C SER A 385 -33.76 -1.29 -24.09
N ALA A 386 -34.43 -0.22 -24.54
CA ALA A 386 -34.79 0.90 -23.67
C ALA A 386 -35.68 0.47 -22.49
N GLU A 387 -36.57 -0.50 -22.72
CA GLU A 387 -37.42 -1.09 -21.67
C GLU A 387 -36.58 -1.87 -20.64
N GLN A 388 -35.65 -2.72 -21.09
CA GLN A 388 -34.79 -3.47 -20.17
C GLN A 388 -33.85 -2.56 -19.37
N GLN A 389 -33.36 -1.48 -19.99
CA GLN A 389 -32.58 -0.44 -19.31
C GLN A 389 -33.39 0.25 -18.21
N ALA A 390 -34.59 0.71 -18.52
CA ALA A 390 -35.46 1.38 -17.56
C ALA A 390 -35.80 0.47 -16.37
N LEU A 391 -36.16 -0.78 -16.63
CA LEU A 391 -36.45 -1.78 -15.59
C LEU A 391 -35.22 -2.09 -14.73
N ALA A 392 -34.02 -2.15 -15.32
CA ALA A 392 -32.80 -2.39 -14.56
C ALA A 392 -32.49 -1.21 -13.61
N LEU A 393 -32.63 0.03 -14.11
CA LEU A 393 -32.42 1.25 -13.32
C LEU A 393 -33.40 1.34 -12.15
N ASP A 394 -34.68 1.03 -12.39
CA ASP A 394 -35.71 1.00 -11.35
C ASP A 394 -35.37 -0.01 -10.25
N LYS A 395 -34.95 -1.23 -10.63
CA LYS A 395 -34.48 -2.24 -9.67
C LYS A 395 -33.24 -1.80 -8.91
N PHE A 396 -32.24 -1.22 -9.58
CA PHE A 396 -31.04 -0.70 -8.91
C PHE A 396 -31.39 0.34 -7.85
N TYR A 397 -32.30 1.26 -8.18
CA TYR A 397 -32.79 2.29 -7.27
C TYR A 397 -33.49 1.67 -6.06
N HIS A 398 -34.52 0.86 -6.28
CA HIS A 398 -35.31 0.26 -5.20
C HIS A 398 -34.46 -0.57 -4.24
N ILE A 399 -33.66 -1.51 -4.77
CA ILE A 399 -32.77 -2.34 -3.95
C ILE A 399 -31.71 -1.48 -3.25
N GLY A 400 -31.15 -0.47 -3.93
CA GLY A 400 -30.20 0.45 -3.33
C GLY A 400 -30.78 1.23 -2.15
N THR A 401 -32.04 1.64 -2.23
CA THR A 401 -32.73 2.32 -1.11
C THR A 401 -33.03 1.40 0.06
N GLU A 402 -33.42 0.15 -0.19
CA GLU A 402 -33.66 -0.87 0.83
C GLU A 402 -32.38 -1.19 1.61
N LEU A 403 -31.28 -1.47 0.90
CA LEU A 403 -29.98 -1.78 1.51
C LEU A 403 -29.44 -0.64 2.39
N LEU A 404 -29.73 0.62 2.05
CA LEU A 404 -29.32 1.76 2.86
C LEU A 404 -30.06 1.79 4.21
N GLN A 405 -31.34 1.40 4.23
CA GLN A 405 -32.14 1.34 5.46
C GLN A 405 -31.65 0.23 6.38
N ASP A 406 -31.40 -0.97 5.84
CA ASP A 406 -30.83 -2.11 6.58
C ASP A 406 -29.45 -1.81 7.17
N ALA A 407 -28.66 -1.01 6.44
CA ALA A 407 -27.30 -0.71 6.81
C ALA A 407 -27.15 0.37 7.88
N SER A 408 -28.24 1.05 8.28
CA SER A 408 -28.23 2.06 9.34
C SER A 408 -27.83 1.54 10.74
N ALA A 409 -27.61 0.23 10.88
CA ALA A 409 -27.04 -0.38 12.08
C ALA A 409 -25.57 0.06 12.29
N LYS A 410 -25.24 0.55 13.49
CA LYS A 410 -23.91 1.02 13.91
C LYS A 410 -22.89 -0.13 14.11
N ALA A 411 -22.69 -0.96 13.08
CA ALA A 411 -21.71 -2.04 13.13
C ALA A 411 -20.27 -1.49 13.11
N ALA A 412 -19.42 -2.01 14.00
CA ALA A 412 -18.00 -1.70 14.03
C ALA A 412 -17.30 -2.27 12.79
N ALA A 413 -16.37 -1.50 12.23
CA ALA A 413 -15.56 -1.96 11.12
C ALA A 413 -14.53 -3.01 11.58
N SER A 414 -14.21 -3.97 10.70
CA SER A 414 -13.23 -5.00 10.94
C SER A 414 -12.18 -5.03 9.83
N VAL A 415 -11.00 -5.56 10.12
CA VAL A 415 -9.92 -5.74 9.12
C VAL A 415 -10.42 -6.57 7.94
N THR A 416 -11.12 -7.66 8.21
CA THR A 416 -11.72 -8.54 7.20
C THR A 416 -12.66 -7.78 6.28
N GLY A 417 -13.53 -6.92 6.83
CA GLY A 417 -14.45 -6.09 6.04
C GLY A 417 -13.74 -5.11 5.10
N HIS A 418 -12.56 -4.59 5.47
CA HIS A 418 -11.80 -3.69 4.61
C HIS A 418 -11.13 -4.37 3.42
N LEU A 419 -10.68 -5.61 3.60
CA LEU A 419 -9.99 -6.36 2.56
C LEU A 419 -10.99 -6.90 1.51
N LEU A 420 -12.21 -7.20 1.92
CA LEU A 420 -13.27 -7.74 1.06
C LEU A 420 -14.09 -6.63 0.37
N PRO A 421 -14.71 -6.92 -0.79
CA PRO A 421 -15.70 -6.02 -1.38
C PRO A 421 -16.94 -5.92 -0.48
N ASP A 422 -17.61 -4.78 -0.57
CA ASP A 422 -18.90 -4.55 0.07
C ASP A 422 -20.01 -4.51 -0.99
N PHE A 423 -21.03 -5.34 -0.80
CA PHE A 423 -22.12 -5.51 -1.75
C PHE A 423 -22.85 -4.19 -2.03
N TYR A 424 -23.09 -3.37 -1.00
CA TYR A 424 -23.80 -2.11 -1.16
C TYR A 424 -22.98 -1.12 -2.01
N VAL A 425 -21.68 -1.01 -1.74
CA VAL A 425 -20.78 -0.15 -2.52
C VAL A 425 -20.74 -0.60 -3.99
N ASP A 426 -20.59 -1.90 -4.24
CA ASP A 426 -20.54 -2.44 -5.61
C ASP A 426 -21.87 -2.28 -6.34
N TRP A 427 -23.00 -2.46 -5.65
CA TRP A 427 -24.34 -2.24 -6.20
C TRP A 427 -24.56 -0.79 -6.63
N ILE A 428 -24.27 0.17 -5.75
CA ILE A 428 -24.38 1.60 -6.05
C ILE A 428 -23.39 2.02 -7.15
N SER A 429 -22.19 1.47 -7.16
CA SER A 429 -21.20 1.73 -8.22
C SER A 429 -21.67 1.22 -9.58
N CYS A 430 -22.25 0.02 -9.64
CA CYS A 430 -22.84 -0.54 -10.86
C CYS A 430 -24.04 0.29 -11.34
N HIS A 431 -24.90 0.74 -10.43
CA HIS A 431 -26.01 1.65 -10.75
C HIS A 431 -25.49 2.97 -11.35
N ALA A 432 -24.50 3.58 -10.72
CA ALA A 432 -23.87 4.81 -11.21
C ALA A 432 -23.24 4.63 -12.60
N TRP A 433 -22.55 3.51 -12.85
CA TRP A 433 -22.00 3.18 -14.16
C TRP A 433 -23.08 2.99 -15.23
N LEU A 434 -24.22 2.36 -14.90
CA LEU A 434 -25.30 2.18 -15.86
C LEU A 434 -25.88 3.54 -16.28
N LEU A 435 -26.13 4.44 -15.33
CA LEU A 435 -26.57 5.81 -15.60
C LEU A 435 -25.52 6.63 -16.36
N PHE A 436 -24.24 6.46 -16.01
CA PHE A 436 -23.12 7.09 -16.72
C PHE A 436 -23.12 6.74 -18.20
N LEU A 437 -23.30 5.44 -18.52
CA LEU A 437 -23.20 4.92 -19.87
C LEU A 437 -24.46 5.14 -20.70
N THR A 438 -25.64 5.22 -20.07
CA THR A 438 -26.93 5.29 -20.78
C THR A 438 -27.55 6.68 -20.80
N GLN A 439 -27.24 7.55 -19.82
CA GLN A 439 -27.82 8.88 -19.71
C GLN A 439 -26.75 9.97 -19.81
N SER A 440 -25.93 10.11 -18.78
CA SER A 440 -24.83 11.08 -18.75
C SER A 440 -23.88 10.83 -17.58
N THR A 441 -22.66 11.37 -17.67
CA THR A 441 -21.70 11.36 -16.55
C THR A 441 -22.28 11.94 -15.26
N TRP A 442 -23.11 12.98 -15.37
CA TRP A 442 -23.72 13.65 -14.23
C TRP A 442 -24.83 12.83 -13.58
N ALA A 443 -25.59 12.07 -14.37
CA ALA A 443 -26.61 11.16 -13.84
C ALA A 443 -25.97 10.07 -12.95
N GLY A 444 -24.86 9.48 -13.41
CA GLY A 444 -24.09 8.54 -12.59
C GLY A 444 -23.55 9.18 -11.32
N GLY A 445 -22.98 10.38 -11.42
CA GLY A 445 -22.47 11.12 -10.26
C GLY A 445 -23.55 11.49 -9.25
N ALA A 446 -24.75 11.88 -9.71
CA ALA A 446 -25.86 12.29 -8.86
C ALA A 446 -26.33 11.19 -7.91
N VAL A 447 -26.31 9.92 -8.36
CA VAL A 447 -26.66 8.78 -7.50
C VAL A 447 -25.67 8.61 -6.36
N ILE A 448 -24.36 8.74 -6.63
CA ILE A 448 -23.36 8.62 -5.58
C ILE A 448 -23.47 9.80 -4.60
N GLU A 449 -23.70 11.02 -5.09
CA GLU A 449 -23.89 12.20 -4.24
C GLU A 449 -25.12 12.09 -3.35
N ASP A 450 -26.25 11.57 -3.86
CA ASP A 450 -27.46 11.34 -3.07
C ASP A 450 -27.20 10.35 -1.91
N VAL A 451 -26.46 9.27 -2.18
CA VAL A 451 -26.05 8.31 -1.13
C VAL A 451 -25.07 8.95 -0.15
N LEU A 452 -24.07 9.70 -0.62
CA LEU A 452 -23.13 10.43 0.24
C LEU A 452 -23.84 11.52 1.07
N ALA A 453 -24.94 12.11 0.62
CA ALA A 453 -25.71 13.05 1.43
C ALA A 453 -26.44 12.36 2.59
N LYS A 454 -26.82 11.08 2.42
CA LYS A 454 -27.55 10.28 3.42
C LYS A 454 -26.65 9.61 4.45
N ILE A 455 -25.39 9.31 4.10
CA ILE A 455 -24.40 8.73 5.02
C ILE A 455 -23.65 9.87 5.73
N PRO A 456 -23.67 9.98 7.07
CA PRO A 456 -23.01 11.08 7.76
C PRO A 456 -21.50 11.08 7.51
N PRO A 457 -20.87 12.26 7.42
CA PRO A 457 -19.42 12.36 7.30
C PRO A 457 -18.72 11.82 8.53
N THR A 458 -17.56 11.20 8.32
CA THR A 458 -16.74 10.66 9.38
C THR A 458 -16.11 11.80 10.17
N SER A 459 -16.54 12.02 11.42
CA SER A 459 -15.86 12.98 12.29
C SER A 459 -14.48 12.42 12.69
N SER A 460 -13.44 13.23 12.49
CA SER A 460 -12.06 12.92 12.90
C SER A 460 -11.92 12.67 14.42
N SER A 461 -12.89 13.10 15.23
CA SER A 461 -12.88 12.95 16.69
C SER A 461 -13.34 11.59 17.21
N THR A 462 -13.96 10.74 16.38
CA THR A 462 -14.54 9.47 16.86
C THR A 462 -13.56 8.33 16.61
N PHE A 463 -12.99 7.75 17.68
CA PHE A 463 -12.10 6.59 17.60
C PHE A 463 -12.75 5.33 16.99
N ALA A 464 -14.08 5.28 16.95
CA ALA A 464 -14.84 4.15 16.40
C ALA A 464 -15.09 4.33 14.89
N VAL A 465 -14.41 3.53 14.08
CA VAL A 465 -14.68 3.37 12.64
C VAL A 465 -15.88 2.43 12.48
N THR A 466 -16.86 2.85 11.70
CA THR A 466 -18.08 2.06 11.42
C THR A 466 -18.06 1.53 10.00
N VAL A 467 -18.84 0.47 9.73
CA VAL A 467 -19.05 -0.03 8.36
C VAL A 467 -19.50 1.08 7.41
N MET A 468 -20.32 2.03 7.89
CA MET A 468 -20.77 3.19 7.12
C MET A 468 -19.63 4.12 6.70
N SER A 469 -18.67 4.41 7.60
CA SER A 469 -17.49 5.20 7.21
C SER A 469 -16.65 4.50 6.13
N CYS A 470 -16.53 3.17 6.19
CA CYS A 470 -15.80 2.39 5.18
C CYS A 470 -16.50 2.42 3.81
N ARG A 471 -17.83 2.31 3.81
CA ARG A 471 -18.66 2.41 2.60
C ARG A 471 -18.55 3.79 1.97
N ARG A 472 -18.62 4.84 2.79
CA ARG A 472 -18.48 6.22 2.37
C ARG A 472 -17.13 6.48 1.69
N GLU A 473 -16.03 6.01 2.28
CA GLU A 473 -14.70 6.09 1.67
C GLU A 473 -14.65 5.36 0.32
N SER A 474 -15.17 4.13 0.26
CA SER A 474 -15.17 3.32 -0.97
C SER A 474 -16.07 3.89 -2.07
N LEU A 475 -17.15 4.60 -1.70
CA LEU A 475 -17.99 5.35 -2.64
C LEU A 475 -17.26 6.56 -3.22
N PHE A 476 -16.46 7.28 -2.42
CA PHE A 476 -15.58 8.33 -2.96
C PHE A 476 -14.54 7.76 -3.93
N GLU A 477 -13.93 6.61 -3.64
CA GLU A 477 -13.01 5.93 -4.57
C GLU A 477 -13.72 5.62 -5.90
N SER A 478 -14.95 5.10 -5.83
CA SER A 478 -15.76 4.74 -7.00
C SER A 478 -16.17 5.97 -7.81
N TYR A 479 -16.52 7.07 -7.13
CA TYR A 479 -16.88 8.33 -7.76
C TYR A 479 -15.69 8.98 -8.47
N VAL A 480 -14.54 9.03 -7.80
CA VAL A 480 -13.28 9.52 -8.37
C VAL A 480 -12.87 8.69 -9.58
N ASN A 481 -12.98 7.35 -9.51
CA ASN A 481 -12.70 6.47 -10.66
C ASN A 481 -13.59 6.81 -11.87
N MET A 482 -14.89 6.99 -11.67
CA MET A 482 -15.83 7.34 -12.74
C MET A 482 -15.56 8.72 -13.34
N LEU A 483 -15.27 9.72 -12.50
CA LEU A 483 -14.93 11.06 -12.98
C LEU A 483 -13.56 11.08 -13.69
N HIS A 484 -12.58 10.31 -13.21
CA HIS A 484 -11.31 10.14 -13.90
C HIS A 484 -11.48 9.47 -15.27
N HIS A 485 -12.33 8.46 -15.36
CA HIS A 485 -12.68 7.83 -16.64
C HIS A 485 -13.18 8.90 -17.62
N HIS A 486 -14.17 9.70 -17.22
CA HIS A 486 -14.68 10.80 -18.03
C HIS A 486 -13.60 11.80 -18.43
N CYS A 487 -12.79 12.27 -17.48
CA CYS A 487 -11.71 13.22 -17.76
C CYS A 487 -10.64 12.66 -18.71
N SER A 488 -10.50 11.33 -18.77
CA SER A 488 -9.58 10.65 -19.69
C SER A 488 -10.12 10.56 -21.12
N GLU A 489 -11.45 10.52 -21.29
CA GLU A 489 -12.12 10.54 -22.61
C GLU A 489 -12.35 11.98 -23.11
N ALA A 490 -12.57 12.93 -22.19
CA ALA A 490 -12.83 14.34 -22.48
C ALA A 490 -11.83 15.26 -21.72
N PRO A 491 -10.65 15.56 -22.30
CA PRO A 491 -9.66 16.45 -21.69
C PRO A 491 -10.24 17.86 -21.50
N GLY A 492 -10.34 18.33 -20.24
CA GLY A 492 -10.80 19.68 -19.91
C GLY A 492 -11.85 19.76 -18.78
N THR A 493 -12.57 18.67 -18.51
CA THR A 493 -13.66 18.61 -17.51
C THR A 493 -13.19 18.23 -16.11
N TYR A 494 -12.23 18.99 -15.56
CA TYR A 494 -11.60 18.67 -14.28
C TYR A 494 -12.24 19.34 -13.04
N SER A 495 -13.17 20.27 -13.20
CA SER A 495 -13.70 21.07 -12.07
C SER A 495 -14.38 20.21 -11.01
N VAL A 496 -15.30 19.34 -11.43
CA VAL A 496 -16.07 18.48 -10.52
C VAL A 496 -15.16 17.43 -9.87
N LEU A 497 -14.26 16.81 -10.64
CA LEU A 497 -13.26 15.89 -10.10
C LEU A 497 -12.39 16.57 -9.02
N ARG A 498 -11.94 17.81 -9.25
CA ARG A 498 -11.17 18.57 -8.27
C ARG A 498 -11.96 18.79 -6.98
N GLU A 499 -13.23 19.16 -7.07
CA GLU A 499 -14.09 19.40 -5.91
C GLU A 499 -14.36 18.12 -5.12
N VAL A 500 -14.68 17.02 -5.80
CA VAL A 500 -14.89 15.70 -5.20
C VAL A 500 -13.62 15.24 -4.48
N LEU A 501 -12.46 15.34 -5.12
CA LEU A 501 -11.17 14.99 -4.50
C LEU A 501 -10.88 15.86 -3.27
N GLN A 502 -11.21 17.15 -3.32
CA GLN A 502 -10.97 18.04 -2.18
C GLN A 502 -11.84 17.64 -0.98
N ARG A 503 -13.12 17.30 -1.19
CA ARG A 503 -13.99 16.78 -0.13
C ARG A 503 -13.51 15.43 0.38
N ALA A 504 -13.18 14.51 -0.54
CA ALA A 504 -12.77 13.16 -0.20
C ALA A 504 -11.45 13.14 0.60
N ILE A 505 -10.44 13.91 0.19
CA ILE A 505 -9.15 14.01 0.91
C ILE A 505 -9.32 14.73 2.25
N LYS A 506 -10.19 15.73 2.35
CA LYS A 506 -10.49 16.37 3.64
C LYS A 506 -11.07 15.38 4.65
N GLU A 507 -11.89 14.43 4.19
CA GLU A 507 -12.52 13.42 5.05
C GLU A 507 -11.64 12.17 5.28
N PHE A 508 -10.90 11.73 4.26
CA PHE A 508 -10.07 10.52 4.26
C PHE A 508 -8.63 10.86 3.82
N PRO A 509 -7.88 11.59 4.65
CA PRO A 509 -6.60 12.18 4.24
C PRO A 509 -5.47 11.15 4.08
N ASN A 510 -5.62 9.92 4.60
CA ASN A 510 -4.64 8.85 4.42
C ASN A 510 -4.97 7.88 3.26
N ASN A 511 -6.04 8.11 2.49
CA ASN A 511 -6.37 7.26 1.35
C ASN A 511 -5.40 7.49 0.18
N ILE A 512 -4.54 6.50 -0.08
CA ILE A 512 -3.47 6.66 -1.07
C ILE A 512 -4.01 6.76 -2.51
N TYR A 513 -5.12 6.11 -2.83
CA TYR A 513 -5.73 6.22 -4.16
C TYR A 513 -6.23 7.65 -4.43
N LEU A 514 -6.90 8.26 -3.45
CA LEU A 514 -7.39 9.64 -3.54
C LEU A 514 -6.23 10.65 -3.63
N LEU A 515 -5.18 10.47 -2.80
CA LEU A 515 -3.99 11.32 -2.83
C LEU A 515 -3.24 11.22 -4.16
N THR A 516 -3.07 10.00 -4.68
CA THR A 516 -2.42 9.76 -5.99
C THR A 516 -3.25 10.36 -7.13
N SER A 517 -4.57 10.21 -7.06
CA SER A 517 -5.51 10.81 -7.99
C SER A 517 -5.40 12.33 -8.03
N ALA A 518 -5.38 12.98 -6.86
CA ALA A 518 -5.18 14.41 -6.76
C ALA A 518 -3.78 14.83 -7.22
N ALA A 519 -2.72 14.09 -6.87
CA ALA A 519 -1.36 14.40 -7.31
C ALA A 519 -1.23 14.36 -8.84
N LYS A 520 -1.80 13.35 -9.51
CA LYS A 520 -1.83 13.26 -10.98
C LYS A 520 -2.62 14.40 -11.62
N LEU A 521 -3.76 14.75 -11.05
CA LEU A 521 -4.59 15.86 -11.51
C LEU A 521 -3.91 17.23 -11.36
N LEU A 522 -3.17 17.39 -10.26
CA LEU A 522 -2.51 18.63 -9.91
C LEU A 522 -1.16 18.77 -10.61
N SER A 523 -0.40 17.70 -10.87
CA SER A 523 0.92 17.79 -11.53
C SER A 523 0.83 18.49 -12.90
N GLY A 524 -0.27 18.27 -13.62
CA GLY A 524 -0.56 18.92 -14.90
C GLY A 524 0.11 18.21 -16.08
N VAL A 525 -0.40 18.46 -17.29
CA VAL A 525 0.23 18.05 -18.55
C VAL A 525 1.00 19.26 -19.07
N ASN A 526 2.26 19.07 -19.51
CA ASN A 526 3.11 20.11 -20.10
C ASN A 526 3.42 21.34 -19.20
N GLY A 527 3.56 21.14 -17.88
CA GLY A 527 4.12 22.17 -16.98
C GLY A 527 3.15 23.28 -16.50
N LEU A 528 1.92 23.33 -17.01
CA LEU A 528 0.83 24.22 -16.55
C LEU A 528 -0.05 23.52 -15.50
N GLY A 529 0.55 23.18 -14.36
CA GLY A 529 -0.18 22.64 -13.21
C GLY A 529 -1.06 23.69 -12.50
N SER A 530 -1.92 23.24 -11.57
CA SER A 530 -2.70 24.16 -10.72
C SER A 530 -1.81 25.12 -9.90
N PRO A 531 -2.25 26.35 -9.60
CA PRO A 531 -1.51 27.28 -8.74
C PRO A 531 -1.10 26.65 -7.40
N TRP A 532 0.08 26.99 -6.87
CA TRP A 532 0.63 26.36 -5.66
C TRP A 532 -0.29 26.48 -4.44
N TRP A 533 -0.92 27.64 -4.23
CA TRP A 533 -1.88 27.82 -3.14
C TRP A 533 -3.05 26.81 -3.22
N LYS A 534 -3.52 26.50 -4.43
CA LYS A 534 -4.58 25.53 -4.65
C LYS A 534 -4.10 24.11 -4.39
N VAL A 535 -2.86 23.79 -4.74
CA VAL A 535 -2.23 22.50 -4.39
C VAL A 535 -2.14 22.33 -2.88
N THR A 536 -1.61 23.34 -2.17
CA THR A 536 -1.46 23.25 -0.71
C THR A 536 -2.79 23.05 0.00
N GLN A 537 -3.90 23.59 -0.52
CA GLN A 537 -5.23 23.41 0.08
C GLN A 537 -5.70 21.95 0.19
N TYR A 538 -5.22 21.05 -0.69
CA TYR A 538 -5.59 19.62 -0.61
C TYR A 538 -4.88 18.91 0.53
N PHE A 539 -3.62 19.26 0.79
CA PHE A 539 -2.72 18.43 1.60
C PHE A 539 -2.38 19.07 2.94
N ILE A 540 -2.04 20.37 2.96
CA ILE A 540 -1.50 21.03 4.17
C ILE A 540 -2.55 21.22 5.27
N LYS A 541 -3.84 21.26 4.91
CA LYS A 541 -4.94 21.47 5.86
C LYS A 541 -5.45 20.17 6.49
N THR A 542 -4.76 19.06 6.23
CA THR A 542 -5.16 17.73 6.70
C THR A 542 -4.30 17.32 7.88
N ASP A 543 -4.87 16.55 8.83
CA ASP A 543 -4.11 15.97 9.94
C ASP A 543 -3.50 14.62 9.52
N SER A 544 -2.76 14.60 8.39
CA SER A 544 -2.18 13.39 7.81
C SER A 544 -0.74 13.60 7.35
N VAL A 545 0.17 12.81 7.91
CA VAL A 545 1.57 12.77 7.48
C VAL A 545 1.69 12.28 6.05
N ILE A 546 0.85 11.31 5.64
CA ILE A 546 0.83 10.78 4.27
C ILE A 546 0.45 11.88 3.28
N ALA A 547 -0.59 12.67 3.57
CA ALA A 547 -0.97 13.79 2.72
C ALA A 547 0.16 14.83 2.58
N HIS A 548 0.86 15.15 3.67
CA HIS A 548 2.03 16.04 3.64
C HIS A 548 3.20 15.46 2.81
N LEU A 549 3.46 14.15 2.89
CA LEU A 549 4.44 13.49 2.04
C LEU A 549 4.04 13.60 0.55
N PHE A 550 2.76 13.39 0.21
CA PHE A 550 2.27 13.58 -1.15
C PHE A 550 2.45 15.02 -1.67
N LEU A 551 2.31 16.03 -0.80
CA LEU A 551 2.61 17.42 -1.15
C LEU A 551 4.09 17.61 -1.51
N VAL A 552 5.00 16.98 -0.76
CA VAL A 552 6.44 16.98 -1.06
C VAL A 552 6.72 16.27 -2.39
N LEU A 553 6.16 15.07 -2.61
CA LEU A 553 6.32 14.31 -3.85
C LEU A 553 5.83 15.10 -5.07
N LEU A 554 4.67 15.73 -4.97
CA LEU A 554 4.12 16.57 -6.03
C LEU A 554 4.97 17.82 -6.30
N ALA A 555 5.49 18.45 -5.25
CA ALA A 555 6.38 19.60 -5.40
C ALA A 555 7.69 19.23 -6.10
N ARG A 556 8.26 18.06 -5.77
CA ARG A 556 9.44 17.48 -6.42
C ARG A 556 9.17 17.16 -7.89
N GLU A 557 8.09 16.47 -8.19
CA GLU A 557 7.74 16.13 -9.58
C GLU A 557 7.60 17.39 -10.45
N ARG A 558 6.91 18.41 -9.94
CA ARG A 558 6.78 19.69 -10.66
C ARG A 558 8.11 20.40 -10.86
N HIS A 559 9.05 20.25 -9.93
CA HIS A 559 10.41 20.77 -10.08
C HIS A 559 11.12 20.06 -11.24
N TYR A 560 11.15 18.72 -11.23
CA TYR A 560 11.80 17.92 -12.27
C TYR A 560 11.18 18.11 -13.65
N GLN A 561 9.85 18.15 -13.75
CA GLN A 561 9.17 18.39 -15.03
C GLN A 561 9.59 19.73 -15.66
N ARG A 562 9.80 20.76 -14.86
CA ARG A 562 10.19 22.09 -15.35
C ARG A 562 11.67 22.17 -15.72
N GLU A 563 12.54 21.51 -14.97
CA GLU A 563 13.95 21.37 -15.35
C GLU A 563 14.07 20.65 -16.71
N ASN A 564 13.35 19.55 -16.88
CA ASN A 564 13.32 18.81 -18.15
C ASN A 564 12.82 19.67 -19.32
N LEU A 565 11.76 20.46 -19.11
CA LEU A 565 11.27 21.41 -20.12
C LEU A 565 12.30 22.51 -20.45
N GLY A 566 13.03 23.02 -19.45
CA GLY A 566 14.09 24.00 -19.65
C GLY A 566 15.28 23.45 -20.45
N LEU A 567 15.64 22.18 -20.25
CA LEU A 567 16.69 21.49 -21.03
C LEU A 567 16.25 21.27 -22.48
N GLN A 568 14.98 20.95 -22.71
CA GLN A 568 14.41 20.76 -24.05
C GLN A 568 14.15 22.06 -24.81
N ALA A 569 14.17 23.22 -24.15
CA ALA A 569 13.88 24.53 -24.73
C ALA A 569 14.86 24.96 -25.85
N HIS A 570 16.03 24.34 -25.97
CA HIS A 570 16.96 24.58 -27.09
C HIS A 570 16.37 24.18 -28.46
N ASN A 571 15.29 23.39 -28.50
CA ASN A 571 14.60 22.97 -29.74
C ASN A 571 13.25 23.69 -30.00
N TYR A 572 12.81 24.62 -29.15
CA TYR A 572 11.45 25.21 -29.17
C TYR A 572 11.36 26.67 -29.64
N LEU A 573 12.28 27.13 -30.50
CA LEU A 573 12.24 28.49 -31.06
C LEU A 573 11.03 28.81 -31.96
N TYR A 574 10.11 27.86 -32.22
CA TYR A 574 9.03 28.04 -33.19
C TYR A 574 7.58 27.98 -32.65
N THR A 575 7.32 27.74 -31.36
CA THR A 575 5.92 27.54 -30.86
C THR A 575 5.49 28.32 -29.61
N GLY A 576 6.15 29.44 -29.31
CA GLY A 576 5.58 30.49 -28.47
C GLY A 576 6.17 30.61 -27.06
N GLY A 577 6.94 31.68 -26.87
CA GLY A 577 7.33 32.25 -25.59
C GLY A 577 8.53 31.59 -24.90
N PRO A 578 9.44 32.37 -24.27
CA PRO A 578 10.52 31.80 -23.48
C PRO A 578 9.96 31.11 -22.23
N ILE A 579 10.21 29.82 -22.09
CA ILE A 579 9.98 29.09 -20.84
C ILE A 579 10.96 29.65 -19.81
N VAL A 580 10.48 30.52 -18.93
CA VAL A 580 11.31 31.07 -17.85
C VAL A 580 11.51 29.98 -16.79
N PRO A 581 12.74 29.56 -16.48
CA PRO A 581 12.98 28.62 -15.39
C PRO A 581 12.45 29.21 -14.09
N ASP A 582 11.54 28.49 -13.44
CA ASP A 582 10.92 28.95 -12.20
C ASP A 582 11.89 28.77 -11.02
N LYS A 583 12.76 29.77 -10.84
CA LYS A 583 13.68 29.86 -9.69
C LYS A 583 12.95 29.79 -8.34
N SER A 584 11.62 30.01 -8.29
CA SER A 584 10.84 29.87 -7.06
C SER A 584 10.51 28.42 -6.68
N ALA A 585 10.65 27.44 -7.58
CA ALA A 585 10.29 26.06 -7.28
C ALA A 585 11.17 25.46 -6.17
N LYS A 586 12.49 25.70 -6.25
CA LYS A 586 13.44 25.38 -5.18
C LYS A 586 13.06 26.09 -3.87
N ASN A 587 12.83 27.41 -3.92
CA ASN A 587 12.47 28.19 -2.73
C ASN A 587 11.15 27.72 -2.09
N ARG A 588 10.18 27.26 -2.91
CA ARG A 588 8.91 26.69 -2.43
C ARG A 588 9.11 25.33 -1.76
N LEU A 589 9.98 24.47 -2.31
CA LEU A 589 10.37 23.21 -1.68
C LEU A 589 11.10 23.45 -0.36
N GLU A 590 12.03 24.41 -0.33
CA GLU A 590 12.76 24.78 0.88
C GLU A 590 11.84 25.34 1.97
N ALA A 591 10.91 26.24 1.60
CA ALA A 591 9.90 26.76 2.51
C ALA A 591 8.98 25.65 3.03
N LEU A 592 8.59 24.70 2.17
CA LEU A 592 7.80 23.54 2.57
C LEU A 592 8.56 22.67 3.57
N PHE A 593 9.81 22.29 3.31
CA PHE A 593 10.61 21.53 4.28
C PHE A 593 10.82 22.29 5.59
N THR A 594 10.95 23.61 5.54
CA THR A 594 11.07 24.46 6.74
C THR A 594 9.82 24.40 7.61
N LEU A 595 8.64 24.38 6.99
CA LEU A 595 7.37 24.14 7.69
C LEU A 595 7.33 22.72 8.27
N LEU A 596 7.54 21.69 7.43
CA LEU A 596 7.33 20.30 7.83
C LEU A 596 8.31 19.83 8.93
N LYS A 597 9.55 20.33 8.94
CA LYS A 597 10.54 19.96 9.97
C LYS A 597 10.29 20.64 11.32
N THR A 598 9.42 21.64 11.38
CA THR A 598 9.09 22.37 12.62
C THR A 598 7.69 22.04 13.14
N GLU A 599 6.79 21.59 12.26
CA GLU A 599 5.42 21.25 12.58
C GLU A 599 5.31 19.98 13.44
N ARG A 600 4.45 20.02 14.47
CA ARG A 600 4.29 18.92 15.45
C ARG A 600 3.91 17.58 14.79
N LEU A 601 3.12 17.64 13.72
CA LEU A 601 2.63 16.47 13.01
C LEU A 601 3.73 15.76 12.22
N THR A 602 4.72 16.49 11.70
CA THR A 602 5.68 15.96 10.71
C THR A 602 7.13 16.02 11.15
N LYS A 603 7.47 16.81 12.18
CA LYS A 603 8.86 16.94 12.67
C LYS A 603 9.47 15.63 13.17
N ARG A 604 8.64 14.65 13.56
CA ARG A 604 9.07 13.29 13.93
C ARG A 604 8.73 12.27 12.85
N CYS A 605 8.65 12.67 11.59
CA CYS A 605 8.45 11.77 10.46
C CYS A 605 9.79 11.46 9.79
N PRO A 606 10.28 10.21 9.84
CA PRO A 606 11.56 9.84 9.24
C PRO A 606 11.62 10.15 7.74
N LEU A 607 10.59 9.79 6.96
CA LEU A 607 10.58 10.06 5.52
C LEU A 607 10.63 11.56 5.16
N VAL A 608 10.10 12.46 5.99
CA VAL A 608 10.22 13.91 5.76
C VAL A 608 11.69 14.34 5.86
N TRP A 609 12.39 13.87 6.89
CA TRP A 609 13.82 14.15 7.07
C TRP A 609 14.68 13.54 5.98
N ARG A 610 14.42 12.29 5.59
CA ARG A 610 15.14 11.61 4.49
C ARG A 610 14.95 12.32 3.15
N LEU A 611 13.72 12.74 2.83
CA LEU A 611 13.43 13.55 1.65
C LEU A 611 14.09 14.94 1.72
N TYR A 612 14.19 15.53 2.92
CA TYR A 612 14.87 16.82 3.12
C TYR A 612 16.39 16.69 2.95
N LEU A 613 17.01 15.67 3.52
CA LEU A 613 18.42 15.36 3.32
C LEU A 613 18.74 15.12 1.85
N ARG A 614 17.86 14.39 1.14
CA ARG A 614 17.98 14.22 -0.32
C ARG A 614 17.86 15.55 -1.08
N PHE A 615 16.91 16.41 -0.71
CA PHE A 615 16.79 17.74 -1.29
C PHE A 615 18.07 18.58 -1.04
N LEU A 616 18.65 18.48 0.15
CA LEU A 616 19.88 19.20 0.47
C LEU A 616 21.10 18.63 -0.25
N TYR A 617 21.16 17.32 -0.51
CA TYR A 617 22.21 16.74 -1.35
C TYR A 617 22.30 17.42 -2.72
N ASP A 618 21.14 17.66 -3.35
CA ASP A 618 21.07 18.27 -4.68
C ASP A 618 21.31 19.80 -4.66
N HIS A 619 21.12 20.48 -3.51
CA HIS A 619 20.93 21.94 -3.48
C HIS A 619 21.60 22.70 -2.34
N GLY A 620 22.15 22.00 -1.35
CA GLY A 620 22.75 22.53 -0.13
C GLY A 620 24.27 22.46 -0.12
N THR A 621 24.84 22.74 1.03
CA THR A 621 26.28 22.63 1.32
C THR A 621 26.52 21.68 2.50
N VAL A 622 27.76 21.22 2.66
CA VAL A 622 28.18 20.35 3.78
C VAL A 622 27.70 20.87 5.14
N GLY A 623 27.80 22.18 5.40
CA GLY A 623 27.32 22.78 6.65
C GLY A 623 25.80 22.68 6.84
N THR A 624 25.02 22.80 5.76
CA THR A 624 23.56 22.60 5.83
C THR A 624 23.19 21.13 5.98
N TRP A 625 23.94 20.21 5.37
CA TRP A 625 23.76 18.77 5.52
C TRP A 625 23.96 18.36 6.98
N ARG A 626 25.08 18.80 7.56
CA ARG A 626 25.43 18.59 8.97
C ARG A 626 24.34 19.09 9.91
N THR A 627 23.92 20.34 9.73
CA THR A 627 22.87 20.95 10.56
C THR A 627 21.53 20.20 10.44
N ALA A 628 21.18 19.76 9.24
CA ALA A 628 19.95 19.01 9.01
C ALA A 628 20.03 17.60 9.60
N PHE A 629 21.17 16.92 9.47
CA PHE A 629 21.41 15.60 10.06
C PHE A 629 21.26 15.62 11.57
N TYR A 630 22.00 16.49 12.27
CA TYR A 630 21.95 16.55 13.74
C TYR A 630 20.53 16.87 14.24
N ARG A 631 19.80 17.78 13.56
CA ARG A 631 18.38 18.04 13.88
C ARG A 631 17.47 16.84 13.59
N ALA A 632 17.75 16.08 12.54
CA ALA A 632 16.96 14.90 12.19
C ALA A 632 17.12 13.82 13.26
N VAL A 633 18.33 13.55 13.74
CA VAL A 633 18.57 12.56 14.79
C VAL A 633 18.13 13.05 16.18
N GLU A 634 18.06 14.35 16.43
CA GLU A 634 17.43 14.89 17.63
C GLU A 634 15.91 14.58 17.68
N GLU A 635 15.21 14.71 16.55
CA GLU A 635 13.77 14.45 16.48
C GLU A 635 13.42 12.97 16.24
N CYS A 636 14.31 12.23 15.57
CA CYS A 636 14.15 10.83 15.17
C CYS A 636 15.41 9.98 15.49
N PRO A 637 15.82 9.85 16.76
CA PRO A 637 17.10 9.24 17.14
C PRO A 637 17.20 7.73 16.84
N TRP A 638 16.07 7.02 16.79
CA TRP A 638 16.07 5.55 16.61
C TRP A 638 15.86 5.10 15.17
N ILE A 639 16.10 5.97 14.20
CA ILE A 639 15.96 5.65 12.78
C ILE A 639 17.34 5.43 12.18
N LYS A 640 17.79 4.17 12.11
CA LYS A 640 19.07 3.79 11.50
C LYS A 640 19.25 4.38 10.10
N ALA A 641 18.18 4.40 9.30
CA ALA A 641 18.20 4.95 7.95
C ALA A 641 18.73 6.39 7.85
N LEU A 642 18.51 7.24 8.86
CA LEU A 642 19.01 8.61 8.87
C LEU A 642 20.54 8.67 9.01
N TYR A 643 21.11 7.76 9.79
CA TYR A 643 22.55 7.64 9.98
C TYR A 643 23.22 7.10 8.71
N ILE A 644 22.60 6.10 8.06
CA ILE A 644 23.08 5.56 6.77
C ILE A 644 23.00 6.63 5.66
N ASP A 645 21.91 7.41 5.62
CA ASP A 645 21.79 8.52 4.67
C ASP A 645 22.86 9.60 4.95
N ALA A 646 23.17 9.89 6.21
CA ALA A 646 24.21 10.86 6.58
C ALA A 646 25.63 10.38 6.24
N ALA A 647 25.93 9.10 6.46
CA ALA A 647 27.22 8.50 6.09
C ALA A 647 27.51 8.63 4.58
N LYS A 648 26.47 8.59 3.74
CA LYS A 648 26.57 8.87 2.29
C LYS A 648 26.85 10.34 1.98
N LEU A 649 26.31 11.27 2.78
CA LEU A 649 26.38 12.71 2.54
C LEU A 649 27.66 13.34 3.09
N ILE A 650 28.16 12.85 4.22
CA ILE A 650 29.28 13.42 4.97
C ILE A 650 30.25 12.30 5.36
N PRO A 651 30.93 11.66 4.37
CA PRO A 651 31.82 10.53 4.64
C PRO A 651 32.99 10.88 5.56
N GLU A 652 33.37 12.16 5.66
CA GLU A 652 34.41 12.67 6.57
C GLU A 652 34.02 12.52 8.06
N GLU A 653 32.73 12.46 8.38
CA GLU A 653 32.21 12.31 9.75
C GLU A 653 31.78 10.86 10.05
N LEU A 654 32.16 9.89 9.21
CA LEU A 654 31.69 8.51 9.34
C LEU A 654 31.92 7.92 10.74
N THR A 655 33.12 8.09 11.32
CA THR A 655 33.44 7.59 12.66
C THR A 655 32.48 8.16 13.72
N GLN A 656 32.19 9.46 13.67
CA GLN A 656 31.26 10.09 14.60
C GLN A 656 29.82 9.58 14.40
N ILE A 657 29.43 9.32 13.16
CA ILE A 657 28.12 8.74 12.83
C ILE A 657 28.02 7.31 13.38
N GLN A 658 29.09 6.51 13.26
CA GLN A 658 29.16 5.15 13.81
C GLN A 658 29.13 5.16 15.34
N ASP A 659 29.86 6.08 15.99
CA ASP A 659 29.82 6.26 17.44
C ASP A 659 28.39 6.56 17.92
N LEU A 660 27.65 7.40 17.20
CA LEU A 660 26.25 7.68 17.52
C LEU A 660 25.32 6.48 17.30
N ILE A 661 25.57 5.66 16.27
CA ILE A 661 24.83 4.39 16.05
C ILE A 661 25.04 3.48 17.26
N ILE A 662 26.28 3.34 17.73
CA ILE A 662 26.66 2.51 18.88
C ILE A 662 26.03 3.08 20.17
N GLU A 663 26.16 4.39 20.41
CA GLU A 663 25.59 5.07 21.60
C GLU A 663 24.06 4.89 21.70
N LYS A 664 23.38 4.84 20.56
CA LYS A 664 21.93 4.67 20.48
C LYS A 664 21.48 3.21 20.38
N GLU A 665 22.42 2.26 20.47
CA GLU A 665 22.16 0.82 20.38
C GLU A 665 21.40 0.44 19.09
N LEU A 666 21.68 1.16 18.00
CA LEU A 666 21.14 0.82 16.69
C LEU A 666 21.98 -0.30 16.08
N ARG A 667 21.37 -1.10 15.21
CA ARG A 667 22.05 -2.24 14.59
C ARG A 667 23.19 -1.74 13.71
N LEU A 668 24.42 -2.10 14.06
CA LEU A 668 25.62 -1.98 13.23
C LEU A 668 26.03 -3.40 12.82
N HIS A 669 26.08 -3.71 11.53
CA HIS A 669 26.45 -5.05 11.06
C HIS A 669 27.95 -5.22 10.85
N VAL A 670 28.67 -4.11 10.67
CA VAL A 670 30.13 -4.11 10.48
C VAL A 670 30.73 -2.99 11.33
N THR A 671 31.61 -3.36 12.26
CA THR A 671 32.34 -2.35 13.03
C THR A 671 33.54 -1.81 12.23
N PRO A 672 34.02 -0.60 12.51
CA PRO A 672 35.23 -0.08 11.87
C PRO A 672 36.44 -0.99 12.08
N GLU A 673 36.61 -1.53 13.29
CA GLU A 673 37.73 -2.40 13.63
C GLU A 673 37.66 -3.73 12.86
N GLU A 674 36.46 -4.28 12.72
CA GLU A 674 36.22 -5.47 11.91
C GLU A 674 36.58 -5.22 10.44
N LEU A 675 36.17 -4.07 9.88
CA LEU A 675 36.45 -3.72 8.50
C LEU A 675 37.96 -3.57 8.22
N ASP A 676 38.71 -3.00 9.17
CA ASP A 676 40.17 -2.89 9.07
C ASP A 676 40.83 -4.26 9.07
N ILE A 677 40.35 -5.21 9.89
CA ILE A 677 40.83 -6.59 9.91
C ILE A 677 40.50 -7.31 8.58
N LEU A 678 39.27 -7.17 8.09
CA LEU A 678 38.79 -7.84 6.88
C LEU A 678 39.52 -7.38 5.61
N ARG A 679 40.09 -6.17 5.61
CA ARG A 679 40.89 -5.66 4.49
C ARG A 679 42.28 -6.31 4.40
N GLY A 680 42.75 -6.89 5.49
CA GLY A 680 44.14 -7.33 5.66
C GLY A 680 45.09 -6.14 5.74
N GLU A 681 45.62 -5.87 6.93
CA GLU A 681 46.94 -5.22 7.02
C GLU A 681 48.04 -6.11 6.40
#